data_AF-A0A954SQE0-F1
#
_entry.id   AF-A0A954SQE0-F1
#
_cell.length_a   1.000
_cell.length_b   1.000
_cell.length_c   1.000
_cell.angle_alpha   90.00
_cell.angle_beta   90.00
_cell.angle_gamma   90.00
#
_symmetry.space_group_name_H-M   'P 1'
#
loop_
_entity.id
_entity.type
_entity.pdbx_description
1 polymer ?
#
loop_
_entity_poly.entity_id
_entity_poly.type
_entity_poly.pdbx_seq_one_letter_code
_entity_poly.pdbx_strand_id
1 'polypeptide(L)'
;FLLADTNGDGVDEIFARDTSSGYWRTSTKVGNSFSTSIVAQWIQSSTYRTPLVGDMNGDGREEIISYDNFGKFWNVAYDGTNFSTQLLRGWDTSGNWREFVIADINGDGKDEVIGHQTSTGKWWGLFSDGTGYLSKQLGNSSTSLTFEYMLVGDVTGDGRDDVVSRDSLGNFYALTSNGTTSQLQLIKNWTTSVEWRNIMLFDYDGDGVQEIVGRNVGNGYWWGIDKVTGGYANRLIAQWGTTADYLYVFAGKFNSGNGTGLVTWDARGDWWYSPLNGSSVNTWIANQEPPVRYTQTWVADINGDGTLDLIGYDASRGNWWGLIHDSTGTHNTFLGQWNAKTAWQNIQFVDFNGDGSQDIAGWDPVSGNWFGIISKNGTHSAQKLTNWAPTSTYRNVMVIDMNGDGRQEIVGRNQTGGWWAITFDGSTYRSQYLKGWTESMDWRNIAVVDLEGDGRQEIIAQSALKGEWWELYDTGAGSTFRKIASWNPSDTYGNLLIGDINGDGKSDIAAQSNRGAWWMLTATGTSSYGTRFITGWNVTSPWQNFAIADLGGDGKAEIIAQDSGTGAWWGIFVDGTGFDSHLLIAGSANRRTNGLQVADINHDGAADLIGRDPTTNQWWSLSTTGTTSTVQNLGTANLSNVTVGAIPGVSDAAFKQWLLRSIPNLAETLATDRLLAARMLLNWASNNADGALTSSLQARTNQQTSIYSRPSDLFKDFFDPDLGGVYCGGYSIFFNNILHLFGYDSFTFNFGDIRDDLTHVTVVVPIANGTNDWNYYIFDPSFNSIFTSTGSTRQLTVQEMLQKYYAGQSSQIVETNDSIADREWLAIGSTDLTQFIHQTGVQSVDPSIEIYTRPTYTISIWTNEIRDTLMKYGYSTGTTAYMELMTRNVFNVGDSPNAAARDRFIYYLKAYGIPV
;
A
#
# COMPACT_ATOMS: atom_id res chain seq x y z
N PHE A 1 14.13 7.27 20.31
CA PHE A 1 13.42 8.53 20.03
C PHE A 1 11.97 8.18 19.81
N LEU A 2 11.08 9.16 19.87
CA LEU A 2 9.66 9.02 19.58
C LEU A 2 9.34 9.98 18.43
N LEU A 3 8.42 9.61 17.54
CA LEU A 3 7.62 10.62 16.85
C LEU A 3 6.35 10.83 17.67
N ALA A 4 5.88 12.08 17.66
CA ALA A 4 5.05 12.60 18.70
C ALA A 4 4.50 14.00 18.29
N ASP A 5 3.43 14.18 17.52
CA ASP A 5 2.79 15.50 17.32
C ASP A 5 2.39 16.05 18.68
N THR A 6 3.22 16.91 19.26
CA THR A 6 3.23 16.89 20.72
C THR A 6 2.31 17.96 21.32
N ASN A 7 1.80 18.88 20.52
CA ASN A 7 0.90 19.98 20.88
C ASN A 7 -0.54 19.88 20.40
N GLY A 8 -0.86 18.95 19.52
CA GLY A 8 -2.10 19.03 18.81
C GLY A 8 -1.96 20.05 17.74
N ASP A 9 -1.10 19.77 16.75
CA ASP A 9 -1.25 20.52 15.52
C ASP A 9 -1.27 19.72 14.17
N GLY A 10 -0.42 18.75 13.86
CA GLY A 10 -0.75 17.77 12.78
C GLY A 10 0.39 17.03 12.09
N VAL A 11 1.65 17.34 12.41
CA VAL A 11 2.84 16.69 11.81
C VAL A 11 3.96 16.53 12.85
N ASP A 12 4.27 15.28 13.20
CA ASP A 12 4.99 14.82 14.41
C ASP A 12 6.34 15.44 14.82
N GLU A 13 6.50 15.64 16.13
CA GLU A 13 7.76 15.96 16.79
C GLU A 13 8.66 14.76 17.08
N ILE A 14 9.96 14.93 16.87
CA ILE A 14 10.92 13.96 17.40
C ILE A 14 11.12 14.16 18.93
N PHE A 15 11.23 13.12 19.76
CA PHE A 15 11.55 13.24 21.20
C PHE A 15 12.70 12.32 21.66
N ALA A 16 13.43 12.75 22.69
CA ALA A 16 14.68 12.13 23.13
C ALA A 16 14.89 12.14 24.65
N ARG A 17 14.91 10.97 25.31
CA ARG A 17 15.37 10.86 26.71
C ARG A 17 16.86 10.61 26.81
N ASP A 18 17.52 11.39 27.64
CA ASP A 18 18.85 11.12 28.17
C ASP A 18 18.71 10.31 29.46
N THR A 19 19.08 9.03 29.36
CA THR A 19 18.97 8.04 30.43
C THR A 19 19.97 8.26 31.57
N SER A 20 21.02 9.06 31.35
CA SER A 20 22.06 9.33 32.37
C SER A 20 21.66 10.46 33.32
N SER A 21 21.02 11.50 32.78
CA SER A 21 20.55 12.65 33.55
C SER A 21 19.08 12.57 33.92
N GLY A 22 18.34 11.63 33.33
CA GLY A 22 16.88 11.54 33.43
C GLY A 22 16.14 12.62 32.63
N TYR A 23 16.87 13.58 32.03
CA TYR A 23 16.28 14.66 31.27
C TYR A 23 15.72 14.17 29.93
N TRP A 24 14.56 14.68 29.54
CA TRP A 24 14.04 14.57 28.19
C TRP A 24 14.45 15.80 27.34
N ARG A 25 14.29 15.71 26.02
CA ARG A 25 14.42 16.77 25.00
C ARG A 25 13.37 16.54 23.88
N THR A 26 12.77 17.59 23.29
CA THR A 26 11.81 17.54 22.14
C THR A 26 12.56 17.51 20.77
N SER A 27 11.96 17.84 19.60
CA SER A 27 12.51 18.07 18.23
C SER A 27 11.49 18.49 17.12
N THR A 28 10.63 19.49 17.41
CA THR A 28 9.69 20.37 16.64
C THR A 28 9.98 21.04 15.27
N LYS A 29 9.05 21.15 14.34
CA LYS A 29 9.05 22.15 13.22
C LYS A 29 8.83 23.62 13.64
N VAL A 30 9.68 24.55 13.20
CA VAL A 30 9.75 25.93 13.73
C VAL A 30 10.21 27.00 12.72
N GLY A 31 9.45 27.50 11.77
CA GLY A 31 9.99 28.52 10.84
C GLY A 31 11.04 28.09 9.79
N ASN A 32 12.30 27.62 10.00
CA ASN A 32 13.10 26.94 8.92
C ASN A 32 13.90 25.75 9.35
N SER A 33 14.81 26.14 10.25
CA SER A 33 16.10 25.62 10.53
C SER A 33 16.02 24.45 11.47
N PHE A 34 16.61 24.44 12.66
CA PHE A 34 16.50 23.32 13.60
C PHE A 34 16.95 23.89 15.04
N SER A 35 16.65 23.41 16.27
CA SER A 35 17.31 23.74 17.58
C SER A 35 16.73 23.11 18.86
N THR A 36 17.49 23.06 19.97
CA THR A 36 17.35 22.08 21.08
C THR A 36 17.15 22.61 22.51
N SER A 37 16.10 22.13 23.23
CA SER A 37 15.81 22.38 24.66
C SER A 37 15.86 21.12 25.53
N ILE A 38 15.89 21.30 26.87
CA ILE A 38 15.75 20.26 27.91
C ILE A 38 14.43 20.46 28.61
N VAL A 39 13.71 19.37 28.81
CA VAL A 39 12.27 19.45 28.78
C VAL A 39 11.57 18.89 30.02
N ALA A 40 11.86 17.64 30.33
CA ALA A 40 11.42 16.98 31.54
C ALA A 40 12.61 16.52 32.34
N GLN A 41 12.41 16.20 33.61
CA GLN A 41 13.27 15.25 34.29
C GLN A 41 12.44 14.15 34.93
N TRP A 42 12.69 12.90 34.52
CA TRP A 42 12.23 11.72 35.23
C TRP A 42 13.29 11.29 36.26
N ILE A 43 12.84 10.60 37.31
CA ILE A 43 13.64 10.29 38.49
C ILE A 43 14.80 9.38 38.10
N GLN A 44 16.05 9.86 38.27
CA GLN A 44 17.27 9.13 37.87
C GLN A 44 17.42 7.74 38.53
N SER A 45 16.85 7.53 39.73
CA SER A 45 16.93 6.26 40.46
C SER A 45 15.89 5.22 40.01
N SER A 46 14.97 5.56 39.10
CA SER A 46 14.02 4.63 38.49
C SER A 46 14.48 4.27 37.09
N THR A 47 14.51 2.98 36.74
CA THR A 47 14.36 2.59 35.33
C THR A 47 12.89 2.59 34.96
N TYR A 48 12.65 2.84 33.68
CA TYR A 48 11.34 3.04 33.07
C TYR A 48 11.27 2.17 31.81
N ARG A 49 10.08 1.73 31.43
CA ARG A 49 9.85 0.94 30.20
C ARG A 49 9.89 1.81 28.94
N THR A 50 9.71 1.19 27.78
CA THR A 50 9.52 1.90 26.50
C THR A 50 8.48 3.02 26.69
N PRO A 51 8.74 4.23 26.18
CA PRO A 51 7.77 5.32 26.18
C PRO A 51 6.93 5.35 24.91
N LEU A 52 5.70 5.83 25.05
CA LEU A 52 4.52 5.47 24.24
C LEU A 52 3.64 6.74 24.05
N VAL A 53 2.88 6.86 22.92
CA VAL A 53 2.55 8.15 22.21
C VAL A 53 1.18 8.21 21.39
N GLY A 54 0.07 8.79 21.93
CA GLY A 54 -1.36 9.17 21.49
C GLY A 54 -2.46 9.50 22.64
N ASP A 55 -3.80 9.71 22.61
CA ASP A 55 -4.64 10.63 23.52
C ASP A 55 -5.20 10.63 25.06
N MET A 56 -4.93 9.84 26.15
CA MET A 56 -5.44 9.86 27.62
C MET A 56 -6.22 11.04 28.30
N ASN A 57 -6.23 12.29 27.85
CA ASN A 57 -6.99 13.40 28.34
C ASN A 57 -7.54 14.36 27.25
N GLY A 58 -7.79 13.89 26.03
CA GLY A 58 -8.81 14.44 25.14
C GLY A 58 -8.55 15.75 24.47
N ASP A 59 -7.45 16.44 24.77
CA ASP A 59 -7.41 17.88 24.56
C ASP A 59 -6.30 18.54 23.73
N GLY A 60 -5.31 17.82 23.17
CA GLY A 60 -4.50 18.30 22.03
C GLY A 60 -3.59 17.39 21.17
N ARG A 61 -2.55 16.65 21.60
CA ARG A 61 -1.13 16.94 22.02
C ARG A 61 -0.44 15.60 22.26
N GLU A 62 0.81 15.27 21.84
CA GLU A 62 1.61 14.04 22.15
C GLU A 62 2.49 14.04 23.45
N GLU A 63 2.80 12.88 24.05
CA GLU A 63 3.24 12.64 25.45
C GLU A 63 3.99 11.35 25.42
N ILE A 64 4.64 11.12 26.54
CA ILE A 64 5.67 10.16 26.69
C ILE A 64 5.36 9.49 28.01
N ILE A 65 4.52 8.46 27.96
CA ILE A 65 4.11 7.69 29.14
C ILE A 65 5.01 6.49 29.37
N SER A 66 5.26 6.14 30.63
CA SER A 66 6.00 4.93 30.97
C SER A 66 5.78 4.44 32.40
N TYR A 67 5.90 3.12 32.56
CA TYR A 67 5.88 2.41 33.84
C TYR A 67 7.28 2.29 34.47
N ASP A 68 7.38 2.52 35.78
CA ASP A 68 8.61 2.42 36.56
C ASP A 68 8.73 1.11 37.38
N ASN A 69 9.95 0.85 37.86
CA ASN A 69 10.29 -0.31 38.68
C ASN A 69 9.49 -0.45 40.00
N PHE A 70 8.93 0.65 40.50
CA PHE A 70 8.21 0.74 41.78
C PHE A 70 6.70 0.53 41.60
N GLY A 71 6.29 0.08 40.42
CA GLY A 71 4.92 -0.27 40.08
C GLY A 71 4.09 0.94 39.67
N LYS A 72 4.73 2.04 39.26
CA LYS A 72 4.06 3.33 39.05
C LYS A 72 4.17 3.78 37.62
N PHE A 73 3.06 4.28 37.07
CA PHE A 73 3.11 4.99 35.80
C PHE A 73 3.43 6.46 36.02
N TRP A 74 4.12 7.04 35.06
CA TRP A 74 4.52 8.44 34.99
C TRP A 74 4.45 8.92 33.53
N ASN A 75 4.41 10.24 33.33
CA ASN A 75 4.43 10.81 31.98
C ASN A 75 5.34 12.04 31.81
N VAL A 76 5.52 12.48 30.55
CA VAL A 76 6.29 13.66 30.14
C VAL A 76 5.48 14.49 29.16
N ALA A 77 5.04 15.66 29.63
CA ALA A 77 3.69 16.11 29.32
C ALA A 77 3.43 17.60 29.72
N TYR A 78 2.29 18.22 29.39
CA TYR A 78 2.14 19.53 28.71
C TYR A 78 0.70 20.13 28.84
N ASP A 79 0.34 20.96 29.84
CA ASP A 79 -0.98 21.62 30.14
C ASP A 79 -1.50 22.89 29.43
N GLY A 80 -0.61 23.69 28.90
CA GLY A 80 -0.87 25.06 28.49
C GLY A 80 0.40 25.86 28.59
N THR A 81 1.02 25.99 29.76
CA THR A 81 2.42 26.46 29.92
C THR A 81 3.07 26.04 31.24
N ASN A 82 3.10 24.78 31.66
CA ASN A 82 3.94 24.30 32.80
C ASN A 82 4.64 22.96 32.55
N PHE A 83 4.23 22.20 31.53
CA PHE A 83 5.03 21.18 30.84
C PHE A 83 5.87 20.35 31.85
N SER A 84 5.17 19.54 32.64
CA SER A 84 5.65 18.90 33.89
C SER A 84 5.51 17.37 33.88
N THR A 85 5.74 16.70 35.01
CA THR A 85 5.53 15.24 35.16
C THR A 85 4.72 14.96 36.42
N GLN A 86 3.72 14.06 36.35
CA GLN A 86 3.12 13.43 37.54
C GLN A 86 3.23 11.90 37.54
N LEU A 87 2.93 11.38 38.73
CA LEU A 87 2.64 10.00 39.06
C LEU A 87 1.14 9.73 38.82
N LEU A 88 0.86 8.77 37.96
CA LEU A 88 -0.50 8.43 37.53
C LEU A 88 -1.22 7.60 38.63
N ARG A 89 -0.74 6.38 38.83
CA ARG A 89 -1.21 5.43 39.83
C ARG A 89 -0.13 4.39 40.12
N GLY A 90 -0.34 3.58 41.16
CA GLY A 90 0.49 2.42 41.47
C GLY A 90 -0.28 1.11 41.32
N TRP A 91 0.37 0.10 40.74
CA TRP A 91 -0.03 -1.31 40.75
C TRP A 91 0.97 -2.17 41.50
N ASP A 92 0.58 -3.42 41.72
CA ASP A 92 1.45 -4.43 42.28
C ASP A 92 2.59 -4.82 41.31
N THR A 93 3.83 -4.67 41.79
CA THR A 93 5.06 -5.08 41.09
C THR A 93 5.21 -6.60 41.02
N SER A 94 4.51 -7.37 41.85
CA SER A 94 4.58 -8.84 41.84
C SER A 94 3.90 -9.49 40.63
N GLY A 95 3.07 -8.74 39.90
CA GLY A 95 2.20 -9.24 38.82
C GLY A 95 2.89 -9.85 37.58
N ASN A 96 4.18 -9.58 37.37
CA ASN A 96 4.96 -9.97 36.18
C ASN A 96 4.31 -9.53 34.85
N TRP A 97 4.21 -8.22 34.66
CA TRP A 97 3.65 -7.54 33.49
C TRP A 97 4.60 -7.60 32.28
N ARG A 98 4.12 -8.01 31.10
CA ARG A 98 4.98 -8.18 29.90
C ARG A 98 5.31 -6.90 29.14
N GLU A 99 4.35 -6.24 28.49
CA GLU A 99 4.54 -5.04 27.65
C GLU A 99 3.35 -4.07 27.79
N PHE A 100 3.21 -3.06 26.92
CA PHE A 100 2.29 -1.93 27.11
C PHE A 100 1.95 -1.20 25.79
N VAL A 101 0.65 -1.05 25.44
CA VAL A 101 0.04 -0.39 24.23
C VAL A 101 -1.46 0.01 24.43
N ILE A 102 -2.02 1.04 23.74
CA ILE A 102 -3.12 1.95 24.20
C ILE A 102 -4.33 1.72 23.45
N ALA A 103 -5.49 1.68 24.11
CA ALA A 103 -6.77 1.87 23.53
C ALA A 103 -7.61 3.06 23.90
N ASP A 104 -8.53 3.50 23.04
CA ASP A 104 -9.98 3.19 23.08
C ASP A 104 -10.35 1.73 23.35
N ILE A 105 -10.74 1.25 24.55
CA ILE A 105 -11.44 -0.09 24.73
C ILE A 105 -12.99 -0.36 25.22
N ASN A 106 -15.04 1.26 25.87
CA ASN A 106 -16.55 1.33 25.83
C ASN A 106 -17.05 2.13 24.61
N GLY A 107 -16.14 2.92 24.01
CA GLY A 107 -16.09 3.52 22.68
C GLY A 107 -16.30 5.02 22.67
N ASP A 108 -15.53 5.70 23.48
CA ASP A 108 -15.83 7.03 24.03
C ASP A 108 -14.59 7.94 24.31
N GLY A 109 -13.55 7.98 23.44
CA GLY A 109 -12.42 8.94 23.49
C GLY A 109 -11.79 9.19 24.86
N LYS A 110 -10.89 8.34 25.40
CA LYS A 110 -10.43 8.30 26.81
C LYS A 110 -9.10 7.52 27.23
N ASP A 111 -7.92 7.64 26.57
CA ASP A 111 -6.75 6.68 26.68
C ASP A 111 -6.02 6.50 28.09
N GLU A 112 -5.03 5.57 28.31
CA GLU A 112 -4.67 4.94 29.63
C GLU A 112 -3.31 4.05 29.87
N VAL A 113 -3.06 2.97 30.72
CA VAL A 113 -1.71 2.17 30.79
C VAL A 113 -1.40 0.55 31.09
N ILE A 114 -1.79 -0.63 30.47
CA ILE A 114 -1.44 -2.08 30.94
C ILE A 114 -0.41 -2.87 30.14
N GLY A 115 0.10 -3.95 30.77
CA GLY A 115 0.23 -5.27 30.12
C GLY A 115 -0.68 -6.38 30.69
N HIS A 116 -0.69 -7.55 30.07
CA HIS A 116 -1.25 -8.78 30.67
C HIS A 116 -0.54 -9.14 32.01
N GLN A 117 -1.30 -9.53 33.04
CA GLN A 117 -0.76 -10.00 34.33
C GLN A 117 -0.48 -11.51 34.28
N THR A 118 0.66 -11.89 33.72
CA THR A 118 1.01 -13.31 33.44
C THR A 118 0.94 -14.23 34.66
N SER A 119 1.19 -13.72 35.87
CA SER A 119 1.14 -14.47 37.13
C SER A 119 -0.26 -14.94 37.55
N THR A 120 -1.31 -14.27 37.07
CA THR A 120 -2.72 -14.54 37.43
C THR A 120 -3.60 -14.87 36.21
N GLY A 121 -3.08 -14.67 35.00
CA GLY A 121 -3.85 -14.74 33.75
C GLY A 121 -4.80 -13.56 33.56
N LYS A 122 -4.75 -12.52 34.41
CA LYS A 122 -5.70 -11.41 34.39
C LYS A 122 -5.32 -10.30 33.41
N TRP A 123 -6.36 -9.65 32.95
CA TRP A 123 -6.35 -8.57 31.97
C TRP A 123 -7.02 -7.32 32.63
N TRP A 124 -6.35 -6.16 32.73
CA TRP A 124 -6.30 -5.33 33.98
C TRP A 124 -6.75 -3.83 33.99
N GLY A 125 -6.17 -2.87 34.77
CA GLY A 125 -6.84 -1.63 35.32
C GLY A 125 -6.26 -0.12 35.37
N LEU A 126 -6.57 0.90 34.50
CA LEU A 126 -6.36 2.39 34.66
C LEU A 126 -7.11 3.51 33.76
N PHE A 127 -8.45 3.58 33.52
CA PHE A 127 -9.10 4.51 32.50
C PHE A 127 -9.01 6.05 32.85
N SER A 128 -10.02 6.89 32.53
CA SER A 128 -9.84 8.32 32.29
C SER A 128 -11.03 9.27 32.68
N ASP A 129 -11.78 8.96 33.75
CA ASP A 129 -13.03 9.67 34.14
C ASP A 129 -12.99 11.19 34.14
N GLY A 130 -11.84 11.79 34.46
CA GLY A 130 -11.74 13.23 34.75
C GLY A 130 -11.13 13.59 36.08
N THR A 131 -10.92 12.62 36.97
CA THR A 131 -10.44 12.89 38.34
C THR A 131 -9.30 11.96 38.77
N GLY A 132 -9.25 10.71 38.28
CA GLY A 132 -8.05 9.87 38.33
C GLY A 132 -8.26 8.35 38.46
N TYR A 133 -7.97 7.61 37.38
CA TYR A 133 -7.31 6.28 37.36
C TYR A 133 -7.74 5.16 38.36
N LEU A 134 -8.90 4.49 38.18
CA LEU A 134 -9.48 3.57 39.21
C LEU A 134 -9.35 2.02 39.11
N SER A 135 -8.54 1.41 38.22
CA SER A 135 -8.32 -0.08 38.16
C SER A 135 -9.52 -1.09 38.11
N LYS A 136 -10.04 -1.44 36.90
CA LYS A 136 -11.01 -2.52 36.56
C LYS A 136 -10.27 -3.75 36.01
N GLN A 137 -10.93 -4.90 35.92
CA GLN A 137 -10.44 -6.10 35.22
C GLN A 137 -11.41 -6.41 34.08
N LEU A 138 -10.92 -6.87 32.92
CA LEU A 138 -11.73 -7.13 31.73
C LEU A 138 -11.79 -8.62 31.37
N GLY A 139 -10.65 -9.33 31.44
CA GLY A 139 -10.58 -10.74 31.04
C GLY A 139 -9.79 -11.65 31.98
N ASN A 140 -9.86 -12.95 31.70
CA ASN A 140 -8.99 -14.00 32.25
C ASN A 140 -8.54 -14.93 31.11
N SER A 141 -7.23 -15.18 31.00
CA SER A 141 -6.66 -16.33 30.29
C SER A 141 -6.30 -17.44 31.29
N SER A 142 -5.99 -18.64 30.79
CA SER A 142 -5.23 -19.60 31.61
C SER A 142 -3.87 -19.01 31.98
N THR A 143 -3.38 -19.27 33.19
CA THR A 143 -1.99 -18.98 33.62
C THR A 143 -0.95 -19.85 32.91
N SER A 144 -1.38 -20.84 32.11
CA SER A 144 -0.52 -21.63 31.24
C SER A 144 -0.29 -21.02 29.86
N LEU A 145 -0.96 -19.91 29.52
CA LEU A 145 -0.78 -19.21 28.25
C LEU A 145 0.20 -18.05 28.43
N THR A 146 1.18 -17.97 27.52
CA THR A 146 2.20 -16.92 27.49
C THR A 146 2.15 -16.24 26.13
N PHE A 147 2.00 -14.91 26.14
CA PHE A 147 1.80 -14.15 24.92
C PHE A 147 2.99 -13.28 24.54
N GLU A 148 3.24 -13.09 23.23
CA GLU A 148 4.60 -12.85 22.73
C GLU A 148 4.99 -11.38 22.49
N TYR A 149 4.03 -10.46 22.23
CA TYR A 149 4.26 -9.04 21.89
C TYR A 149 2.94 -8.22 21.92
N MET A 150 2.92 -6.86 21.85
CA MET A 150 1.74 -6.00 22.17
C MET A 150 1.65 -4.60 21.43
N LEU A 151 0.79 -4.28 20.40
CA LEU A 151 0.31 -2.94 19.79
C LEU A 151 -0.95 -3.18 18.89
N VAL A 152 -1.77 -2.21 18.47
CA VAL A 152 -2.99 -2.30 17.57
C VAL A 152 -3.18 -3.58 16.64
N GLY A 153 -4.36 -4.26 16.44
CA GLY A 153 -5.65 -3.90 15.72
C GLY A 153 -6.70 -4.98 15.35
N ASP A 154 -7.91 -4.54 14.93
CA ASP A 154 -9.29 -5.18 14.77
C ASP A 154 -9.40 -6.43 13.85
N VAL A 155 -10.39 -7.37 13.99
CA VAL A 155 -10.81 -8.47 13.01
C VAL A 155 -12.26 -9.05 13.08
N THR A 156 -13.26 -8.55 13.84
CA THR A 156 -14.47 -9.41 14.11
C THR A 156 -15.87 -9.08 13.56
N GLY A 157 -16.03 -8.05 12.76
CA GLY A 157 -17.28 -7.65 12.08
C GLY A 157 -18.10 -6.61 12.83
N ASP A 158 -17.41 -5.67 13.47
CA ASP A 158 -17.98 -4.76 14.44
C ASP A 158 -17.15 -3.44 14.60
N GLY A 159 -16.19 -3.22 13.67
CA GLY A 159 -15.23 -2.12 13.42
C GLY A 159 -15.22 -0.82 14.21
N ARG A 160 -15.14 -0.88 15.54
CA ARG A 160 -13.90 -0.42 16.15
C ARG A 160 -13.10 -1.52 16.82
N ASP A 161 -11.87 -1.74 16.32
CA ASP A 161 -10.66 -1.82 17.13
C ASP A 161 -10.36 -3.18 17.92
N ASP A 162 -9.15 -3.82 17.85
CA ASP A 162 -8.69 -5.03 18.68
C ASP A 162 -7.19 -5.26 19.09
N VAL A 163 -6.94 -5.79 20.28
CA VAL A 163 -5.66 -6.27 20.89
C VAL A 163 -5.45 -7.74 20.87
N VAL A 164 -4.30 -8.16 20.37
CA VAL A 164 -4.19 -9.48 19.82
C VAL A 164 -2.82 -10.14 20.20
N SER A 165 -2.69 -10.50 21.47
CA SER A 165 -1.69 -11.38 22.13
C SER A 165 -1.38 -12.81 21.59
N ARG A 166 -0.44 -13.05 20.66
CA ARG A 166 -0.15 -14.45 20.20
C ARG A 166 0.28 -15.44 21.29
N ASP A 167 -0.23 -16.69 21.28
CA ASP A 167 0.30 -17.80 22.13
C ASP A 167 1.42 -18.64 21.49
N SER A 168 2.22 -19.28 22.36
CA SER A 168 3.38 -20.12 22.01
C SER A 168 3.04 -21.49 21.38
N LEU A 169 1.76 -21.77 21.15
CA LEU A 169 1.26 -22.93 20.40
C LEU A 169 0.74 -22.52 19.01
N GLY A 170 0.86 -21.24 18.63
CA GLY A 170 0.43 -20.71 17.34
C GLY A 170 -1.08 -20.42 17.27
N ASN A 171 -1.77 -20.32 18.40
CA ASN A 171 -3.21 -20.05 18.48
C ASN A 171 -3.52 -18.57 18.61
N PHE A 172 -4.52 -18.14 17.85
CA PHE A 172 -5.01 -16.79 17.71
C PHE A 172 -6.28 -16.69 18.56
N TYR A 173 -6.23 -16.11 19.77
CA TYR A 173 -7.42 -16.02 20.64
C TYR A 173 -8.23 -14.76 20.43
N ALA A 174 -9.28 -14.51 21.21
CA ALA A 174 -10.25 -13.43 21.07
C ALA A 174 -10.71 -12.82 22.44
N LEU A 175 -9.90 -12.04 23.23
CA LEU A 175 -10.41 -11.15 24.32
C LEU A 175 -11.32 -9.95 23.89
N THR A 176 -12.48 -10.29 23.33
CA THR A 176 -13.59 -9.42 22.95
C THR A 176 -14.01 -8.43 24.02
N SER A 177 -14.76 -7.41 23.62
CA SER A 177 -15.67 -6.65 24.47
C SER A 177 -16.86 -6.11 23.63
N ASN A 178 -17.85 -5.41 24.21
CA ASN A 178 -19.16 -5.16 23.52
C ASN A 178 -19.92 -3.89 23.97
N GLY A 179 -19.21 -2.93 24.55
CA GLY A 179 -19.70 -1.65 25.07
C GLY A 179 -19.77 -1.67 26.59
N THR A 180 -19.74 -2.86 27.22
CA THR A 180 -19.77 -2.99 28.68
C THR A 180 -18.92 -4.12 29.26
N THR A 181 -18.82 -5.26 28.57
CA THR A 181 -18.26 -6.52 29.10
C THR A 181 -17.29 -7.20 28.13
N SER A 182 -16.18 -7.73 28.67
CA SER A 182 -15.08 -8.33 27.90
C SER A 182 -14.89 -9.82 28.18
N GLN A 183 -14.42 -10.63 27.21
CA GLN A 183 -14.38 -12.11 27.26
C GLN A 183 -13.37 -12.70 26.24
N LEU A 184 -12.66 -13.81 26.53
CA LEU A 184 -11.59 -14.40 25.68
C LEU A 184 -12.06 -15.64 24.86
N GLN A 185 -12.58 -15.41 23.65
CA GLN A 185 -12.89 -16.33 22.52
C GLN A 185 -11.61 -16.92 21.85
N LEU A 186 -11.74 -17.70 20.76
CA LEU A 186 -10.65 -18.11 19.86
C LEU A 186 -10.96 -17.71 18.39
N ILE A 187 -10.00 -17.11 17.67
CA ILE A 187 -10.04 -16.77 16.23
C ILE A 187 -9.65 -17.99 15.39
N LYS A 188 -8.37 -18.41 15.44
CA LYS A 188 -7.79 -19.44 14.56
C LYS A 188 -6.47 -20.02 15.11
N ASN A 189 -5.76 -20.82 14.33
CA ASN A 189 -4.40 -21.25 14.65
C ASN A 189 -3.56 -21.51 13.39
N TRP A 190 -2.25 -21.45 13.57
CA TRP A 190 -1.23 -21.82 12.59
C TRP A 190 -0.30 -22.92 13.10
N THR A 191 0.57 -23.41 12.21
CA THR A 191 1.63 -24.35 12.60
C THR A 191 2.81 -23.63 13.24
N THR A 192 3.30 -24.18 14.36
CA THR A 192 4.56 -23.84 15.00
C THR A 192 5.76 -24.60 14.43
N SER A 193 5.56 -25.41 13.38
CA SER A 193 6.63 -26.14 12.70
C SER A 193 7.52 -25.27 11.79
N VAL A 194 7.29 -23.96 11.77
CA VAL A 194 8.02 -22.97 10.95
C VAL A 194 8.18 -21.66 11.74
N GLU A 195 9.24 -20.91 11.44
CA GLU A 195 9.42 -19.54 11.89
C GLU A 195 8.63 -18.59 10.97
N TRP A 196 8.07 -17.51 11.54
CA TRP A 196 7.40 -16.43 10.82
C TRP A 196 8.11 -15.10 11.17
N ARG A 197 8.34 -14.14 10.24
CA ARG A 197 9.05 -12.83 10.52
C ARG A 197 8.63 -11.61 9.67
N ASN A 198 8.73 -10.39 10.26
CA ASN A 198 8.55 -9.00 9.74
C ASN A 198 7.24 -8.22 10.10
N ILE A 199 6.53 -8.59 11.14
CA ILE A 199 5.07 -8.84 11.06
C ILE A 199 4.17 -7.63 11.36
N MET A 200 2.99 -7.42 10.70
CA MET A 200 2.65 -6.18 9.90
C MET A 200 1.19 -6.01 9.36
N LEU A 201 0.43 -4.85 9.46
CA LEU A 201 -1.07 -4.56 9.30
C LEU A 201 -1.75 -3.38 8.39
N PHE A 202 -2.61 -3.66 7.32
CA PHE A 202 -3.33 -2.80 6.26
C PHE A 202 -4.55 -3.49 5.55
N ASP A 203 -5.22 -2.93 4.48
CA ASP A 203 -6.23 -3.60 3.55
C ASP A 203 -5.74 -4.13 2.14
N TYR A 204 -6.02 -5.38 1.77
CA TYR A 204 -5.80 -6.02 0.45
C TYR A 204 -7.07 -6.38 -0.34
N ASP A 205 -8.16 -6.74 0.33
CA ASP A 205 -9.36 -7.25 -0.35
C ASP A 205 -10.56 -6.30 -0.30
N GLY A 206 -10.37 -5.12 0.27
CA GLY A 206 -11.10 -3.91 -0.10
C GLY A 206 -12.56 -3.96 0.31
N ASP A 207 -12.96 -4.87 1.21
CA ASP A 207 -14.24 -4.71 1.92
C ASP A 207 -14.09 -3.87 3.19
N GLY A 208 -12.85 -3.46 3.53
CA GLY A 208 -12.50 -2.48 4.56
C GLY A 208 -12.42 -3.08 5.94
N VAL A 209 -12.12 -4.37 6.02
CA VAL A 209 -12.74 -5.21 7.03
C VAL A 209 -11.49 -5.78 7.76
N GLN A 210 -11.04 -5.28 8.92
CA GLN A 210 -9.71 -5.62 9.49
C GLN A 210 -9.27 -7.10 9.61
N GLU A 211 -7.96 -7.35 9.63
CA GLU A 211 -7.44 -8.63 9.15
C GLU A 211 -6.20 -9.35 9.79
N ILE A 212 -5.71 -10.43 9.14
CA ILE A 212 -4.41 -11.09 9.39
C ILE A 212 -3.75 -11.84 8.14
N VAL A 213 -2.48 -11.54 7.72
CA VAL A 213 -1.51 -11.95 6.58
C VAL A 213 -0.22 -12.80 6.92
N GLY A 214 0.72 -13.18 6.04
CA GLY A 214 2.13 -13.20 6.49
C GLY A 214 3.16 -14.31 6.24
N ARG A 215 4.44 -13.89 6.06
CA ARG A 215 5.65 -14.67 5.75
C ARG A 215 6.10 -15.70 6.80
N ASN A 216 6.03 -16.95 6.38
CA ASN A 216 6.84 -18.09 6.83
C ASN A 216 8.28 -17.94 6.30
N VAL A 217 9.28 -17.96 7.19
CA VAL A 217 10.71 -17.79 6.84
C VAL A 217 11.26 -18.99 6.07
N GLY A 218 10.79 -20.20 6.37
CA GLY A 218 11.35 -21.45 5.85
C GLY A 218 11.07 -21.71 4.37
N ASN A 219 10.00 -21.15 3.82
CA ASN A 219 9.65 -21.22 2.39
C ASN A 219 9.43 -19.82 1.75
N GLY A 220 9.45 -18.75 2.53
CA GLY A 220 9.17 -17.38 2.08
C GLY A 220 7.69 -17.11 1.75
N TYR A 221 6.79 -18.06 2.02
CA TYR A 221 5.37 -17.95 1.69
C TYR A 221 4.66 -17.07 2.70
N TRP A 222 3.79 -16.20 2.23
CA TRP A 222 2.90 -15.42 3.06
C TRP A 222 1.54 -16.16 3.23
N TRP A 223 0.85 -16.04 4.38
CA TRP A 223 -0.44 -16.72 4.71
C TRP A 223 -1.52 -15.81 5.32
N GLY A 224 -2.77 -15.76 4.83
CA GLY A 224 -3.90 -15.05 5.46
C GLY A 224 -4.60 -15.86 6.57
N ILE A 225 -5.58 -15.28 7.28
CA ILE A 225 -6.52 -15.97 8.21
C ILE A 225 -8.01 -15.59 7.93
N ASP A 226 -8.30 -15.08 6.73
CA ASP A 226 -9.60 -14.65 6.15
C ASP A 226 -10.86 -14.88 7.02
N LYS A 227 -11.50 -13.81 7.52
CA LYS A 227 -12.79 -13.96 8.18
C LYS A 227 -13.82 -14.27 7.12
N VAL A 228 -14.61 -15.27 7.45
CA VAL A 228 -15.57 -15.88 6.55
C VAL A 228 -16.87 -16.15 7.31
N THR A 229 -17.93 -16.40 6.57
CA THR A 229 -19.25 -16.73 7.13
C THR A 229 -19.15 -17.91 8.10
N GLY A 230 -19.19 -17.62 9.41
CA GLY A 230 -19.10 -18.61 10.49
C GLY A 230 -17.71 -18.79 11.13
N GLY A 231 -16.72 -17.94 10.85
CA GLY A 231 -15.43 -17.96 11.55
C GLY A 231 -14.28 -17.36 10.73
N TYR A 232 -13.14 -18.06 10.73
CA TYR A 232 -11.86 -17.59 10.17
C TYR A 232 -11.17 -18.71 9.38
N ALA A 233 -10.34 -18.40 8.37
CA ALA A 233 -9.81 -19.36 7.41
C ALA A 233 -8.42 -19.02 6.86
N ASN A 234 -7.44 -19.93 6.98
CA ASN A 234 -6.08 -19.65 6.53
C ASN A 234 -5.97 -19.69 4.99
N ARG A 235 -5.45 -18.64 4.33
CA ARG A 235 -5.29 -18.53 2.86
C ARG A 235 -3.81 -18.50 2.46
N LEU A 236 -3.41 -19.09 1.33
CA LEU A 236 -2.04 -18.90 0.79
C LEU A 236 -2.03 -17.66 -0.10
N ILE A 237 -1.06 -16.77 0.10
CA ILE A 237 -1.23 -15.38 -0.34
C ILE A 237 0.05 -14.69 -0.87
N ALA A 238 1.29 -15.15 -0.68
CA ALA A 238 2.46 -14.70 -1.48
C ALA A 238 3.62 -15.68 -1.31
N GLN A 239 4.70 -15.48 -2.04
CA GLN A 239 5.83 -16.40 -2.16
C GLN A 239 7.15 -15.64 -2.40
N TRP A 240 7.56 -14.81 -1.44
CA TRP A 240 8.86 -14.12 -1.53
C TRP A 240 9.99 -15.15 -1.43
N GLY A 241 11.20 -14.79 -1.88
CA GLY A 241 12.32 -15.73 -1.93
C GLY A 241 12.73 -16.28 -0.54
N THR A 242 13.23 -17.52 -0.51
CA THR A 242 13.82 -18.14 0.69
C THR A 242 15.21 -17.61 1.03
N THR A 243 15.87 -16.90 0.10
CA THR A 243 17.31 -16.55 0.18
C THR A 243 17.58 -15.06 0.46
N ALA A 244 16.55 -14.33 0.89
CA ALA A 244 16.61 -12.90 1.17
C ALA A 244 16.20 -12.60 2.63
N ASP A 245 17.10 -11.91 3.33
CA ASP A 245 16.78 -11.12 4.52
C ASP A 245 16.12 -9.82 4.06
N TYR A 246 14.79 -9.84 3.97
CA TYR A 246 13.97 -8.64 3.80
C TYR A 246 14.00 -7.86 5.12
N LEU A 247 14.81 -6.81 5.17
CA LEU A 247 15.14 -6.12 6.42
C LEU A 247 13.98 -5.27 6.93
N TYR A 248 13.27 -4.60 6.01
CA TYR A 248 12.09 -3.78 6.31
C TYR A 248 11.09 -3.91 5.16
N VAL A 249 9.83 -4.11 5.49
CA VAL A 249 8.74 -4.24 4.50
C VAL A 249 7.72 -3.16 4.79
N PHE A 250 7.52 -2.24 3.85
CA PHE A 250 6.44 -1.26 3.92
C PHE A 250 5.19 -1.79 3.24
N ALA A 251 4.10 -1.09 3.50
CA ALA A 251 2.85 -1.31 2.81
C ALA A 251 1.93 -0.08 2.89
N GLY A 252 1.03 0.03 1.93
CA GLY A 252 0.16 1.18 1.63
C GLY A 252 -0.32 1.15 0.16
N LYS A 253 -1.14 2.09 -0.28
CA LYS A 253 -1.50 2.20 -1.72
C LYS A 253 -0.28 2.66 -2.53
N PHE A 254 0.47 1.68 -3.07
CA PHE A 254 1.58 1.86 -4.04
C PHE A 254 1.11 1.61 -5.48
N ASN A 255 -0.17 1.82 -5.76
CA ASN A 255 -0.74 1.89 -7.11
C ASN A 255 -2.13 2.52 -7.09
N SER A 256 -2.63 2.88 -8.28
CA SER A 256 -3.94 3.51 -8.50
C SER A 256 -5.12 2.52 -8.46
N GLY A 257 -5.04 1.49 -7.62
CA GLY A 257 -6.09 0.48 -7.41
C GLY A 257 -6.62 0.44 -5.98
N ASN A 258 -7.79 -0.16 -5.78
CA ASN A 258 -8.48 -0.27 -4.48
C ASN A 258 -7.80 -1.23 -3.46
N GLY A 259 -6.51 -1.59 -3.60
CA GLY A 259 -5.86 -2.60 -2.75
C GLY A 259 -4.42 -2.23 -2.41
N THR A 260 -4.03 -2.42 -1.14
CA THR A 260 -2.68 -2.10 -0.66
C THR A 260 -1.61 -2.96 -1.31
N GLY A 261 -0.40 -2.42 -1.51
CA GLY A 261 0.79 -3.18 -1.92
C GLY A 261 1.66 -3.61 -0.74
N LEU A 262 2.39 -4.74 -0.87
CA LEU A 262 3.64 -4.95 -0.11
C LEU A 262 4.82 -4.43 -0.92
N VAL A 263 5.76 -3.77 -0.25
CA VAL A 263 7.01 -3.38 -0.88
C VAL A 263 8.21 -3.50 0.06
N THR A 264 9.36 -3.98 -0.43
CA THR A 264 10.59 -4.16 0.35
C THR A 264 11.84 -4.02 -0.51
N TRP A 265 12.99 -3.97 0.14
CA TRP A 265 14.27 -4.33 -0.46
C TRP A 265 14.96 -5.41 0.38
N ASP A 266 15.94 -6.09 -0.22
CA ASP A 266 16.79 -7.04 0.50
C ASP A 266 18.25 -6.55 0.67
N ALA A 267 19.05 -7.35 1.38
CA ALA A 267 20.46 -7.07 1.69
C ALA A 267 21.42 -6.99 0.46
N ARG A 268 20.92 -7.19 -0.76
CA ARG A 268 21.65 -7.00 -2.03
C ARG A 268 21.34 -5.65 -2.66
N GLY A 269 20.15 -5.10 -2.44
CA GLY A 269 19.62 -3.92 -3.13
C GLY A 269 18.52 -4.22 -4.16
N ASP A 270 18.05 -5.48 -4.21
CA ASP A 270 16.89 -5.87 -5.02
C ASP A 270 15.61 -5.27 -4.43
N TRP A 271 14.82 -4.53 -5.22
CA TRP A 271 13.47 -4.09 -4.85
C TRP A 271 12.43 -5.17 -5.20
N TRP A 272 11.46 -5.37 -4.31
CA TRP A 272 10.39 -6.35 -4.44
C TRP A 272 9.04 -5.73 -4.11
N TYR A 273 8.03 -6.08 -4.90
CA TYR A 273 6.64 -5.64 -4.77
C TYR A 273 5.66 -6.82 -4.84
N SER A 274 4.47 -6.67 -4.29
CA SER A 274 3.32 -7.54 -4.55
C SER A 274 2.05 -6.66 -4.45
N PRO A 275 1.19 -6.60 -5.48
CA PRO A 275 -0.02 -5.75 -5.51
C PRO A 275 -1.23 -6.52 -4.96
N LEU A 276 -1.51 -6.41 -3.67
CA LEU A 276 -2.16 -7.44 -2.88
C LEU A 276 -3.67 -7.51 -3.15
N ASN A 277 -4.15 -8.63 -3.70
CA ASN A 277 -5.52 -8.79 -4.21
C ASN A 277 -5.96 -10.27 -4.30
N GLY A 278 -5.69 -11.05 -3.25
CA GLY A 278 -6.40 -12.32 -3.02
C GLY A 278 -5.74 -13.66 -3.36
N SER A 279 -4.41 -13.78 -3.54
CA SER A 279 -3.73 -15.00 -4.12
C SER A 279 -2.18 -14.94 -3.95
N SER A 280 -1.30 -15.91 -4.33
CA SER A 280 0.16 -15.93 -3.93
C SER A 280 1.40 -15.88 -4.89
N VAL A 281 2.08 -14.71 -5.06
CA VAL A 281 3.28 -14.36 -5.91
C VAL A 281 3.69 -12.85 -5.77
N ASN A 282 4.66 -12.39 -6.60
CA ASN A 282 5.61 -11.33 -6.24
C ASN A 282 6.41 -10.81 -7.44
N THR A 283 6.38 -9.50 -7.65
CA THR A 283 7.17 -8.79 -8.68
C THR A 283 8.52 -8.40 -8.09
N TRP A 284 9.58 -9.14 -8.44
CA TRP A 284 10.93 -8.58 -8.38
C TRP A 284 11.01 -7.53 -9.49
N ILE A 285 11.34 -6.27 -9.14
CA ILE A 285 11.26 -5.16 -10.10
C ILE A 285 12.65 -4.83 -10.67
N ALA A 286 13.64 -4.65 -9.79
CA ALA A 286 14.98 -4.31 -10.23
C ALA A 286 16.05 -4.58 -9.16
N ASN A 287 17.22 -5.00 -9.64
CA ASN A 287 18.50 -4.57 -9.11
C ASN A 287 19.15 -3.60 -10.11
N GLN A 288 19.78 -2.54 -9.64
CA GLN A 288 20.62 -1.70 -10.50
C GLN A 288 22.03 -2.29 -10.54
N GLU A 289 22.70 -2.31 -11.70
CA GLU A 289 24.09 -2.79 -11.80
C GLU A 289 25.10 -1.63 -11.74
N PRO A 290 26.06 -1.59 -10.79
CA PRO A 290 26.29 -2.56 -9.71
C PRO A 290 25.32 -2.39 -8.52
N PRO A 291 24.92 -3.49 -7.84
CA PRO A 291 23.88 -3.50 -6.82
C PRO A 291 23.92 -2.33 -5.82
N VAL A 292 22.83 -1.55 -5.81
CA VAL A 292 22.70 -0.32 -5.03
C VAL A 292 22.24 -0.66 -3.62
N ARG A 293 23.15 -0.54 -2.67
CA ARG A 293 22.86 -0.78 -1.25
C ARG A 293 22.28 0.47 -0.61
N TYR A 294 20.95 0.53 -0.59
CA TYR A 294 20.20 1.53 0.15
C TYR A 294 20.55 1.47 1.64
N THR A 295 21.05 2.58 2.16
CA THR A 295 21.41 2.78 3.58
C THR A 295 20.22 3.28 4.40
N GLN A 296 19.26 3.93 3.76
CA GLN A 296 18.02 4.47 4.33
C GLN A 296 16.93 4.45 3.25
N THR A 297 15.66 4.40 3.67
CA THR A 297 14.48 4.39 2.78
C THR A 297 13.30 5.09 3.43
N TRP A 298 12.37 5.58 2.62
CA TRP A 298 11.14 6.29 3.02
C TRP A 298 10.00 5.99 2.03
N VAL A 299 8.78 6.42 2.33
CA VAL A 299 7.67 6.41 1.37
C VAL A 299 7.06 7.81 1.27
N ALA A 300 6.68 8.21 0.06
CA ALA A 300 6.02 9.48 -0.27
C ALA A 300 5.53 9.43 -1.72
N ASP A 301 4.49 10.19 -2.07
CA ASP A 301 4.07 10.43 -3.46
C ASP A 301 5.09 11.37 -4.14
N ILE A 302 6.05 10.82 -4.90
CA ILE A 302 7.11 11.61 -5.55
C ILE A 302 6.74 12.06 -6.96
N ASN A 303 5.67 11.49 -7.54
CA ASN A 303 5.27 11.70 -8.94
C ASN A 303 4.00 12.58 -9.11
N GLY A 304 3.23 12.79 -8.03
CA GLY A 304 2.00 13.58 -7.97
C GLY A 304 0.73 12.81 -8.40
N ASP A 305 0.71 11.48 -8.34
CA ASP A 305 -0.43 10.66 -8.80
C ASP A 305 -1.44 10.25 -7.72
N GLY A 306 -1.19 10.61 -6.46
CA GLY A 306 -2.05 10.31 -5.31
C GLY A 306 -1.74 8.97 -4.64
N THR A 307 -0.66 8.30 -5.03
CA THR A 307 -0.22 7.01 -4.46
C THR A 307 1.20 7.11 -3.90
N LEU A 308 1.57 6.21 -2.99
CA LEU A 308 2.91 6.24 -2.38
C LEU A 308 3.94 5.59 -3.29
N ASP A 309 5.12 6.21 -3.40
CA ASP A 309 6.33 5.60 -3.95
C ASP A 309 7.28 5.16 -2.82
N LEU A 310 8.24 4.28 -3.13
CA LEU A 310 9.29 3.86 -2.18
C LEU A 310 10.64 4.46 -2.54
N ILE A 311 11.12 5.38 -1.71
CA ILE A 311 12.37 6.12 -1.91
C ILE A 311 13.53 5.41 -1.19
N GLY A 312 14.68 5.30 -1.85
CA GLY A 312 15.91 4.72 -1.30
C GLY A 312 17.17 5.59 -1.51
N TYR A 313 17.96 5.73 -0.45
CA TYR A 313 19.21 6.51 -0.45
C TYR A 313 20.45 5.63 -0.27
N ASP A 314 21.37 5.68 -1.23
CA ASP A 314 22.72 5.09 -1.15
C ASP A 314 23.73 6.17 -0.72
N ALA A 315 24.03 6.23 0.58
CA ALA A 315 25.00 7.17 1.13
C ALA A 315 26.45 6.96 0.62
N SER A 316 26.79 5.79 0.05
CA SER A 316 28.14 5.55 -0.48
C SER A 316 28.41 6.27 -1.81
N ARG A 317 27.34 6.54 -2.57
CA ARG A 317 27.38 7.31 -3.83
C ARG A 317 26.65 8.66 -3.75
N GLY A 318 25.85 8.85 -2.70
CA GLY A 318 24.96 10.00 -2.53
C GLY A 318 23.71 9.94 -3.43
N ASN A 319 23.37 8.76 -3.95
CA ASN A 319 22.32 8.58 -4.95
C ASN A 319 20.96 8.34 -4.30
N TRP A 320 19.94 9.03 -4.83
CA TRP A 320 18.54 8.85 -4.50
C TRP A 320 17.82 8.14 -5.66
N TRP A 321 17.00 7.16 -5.30
CA TRP A 321 16.17 6.38 -6.21
C TRP A 321 14.74 6.34 -5.68
N GLY A 322 13.77 6.30 -6.58
CA GLY A 322 12.36 6.07 -6.27
C GLY A 322 11.90 4.83 -7.01
N LEU A 323 11.30 3.89 -6.28
CA LEU A 323 10.53 2.79 -6.85
C LEU A 323 9.10 3.32 -7.03
N ILE A 324 8.85 3.89 -8.20
CA ILE A 324 7.63 4.63 -8.54
C ILE A 324 6.66 3.68 -9.25
N HIS A 325 5.38 3.62 -8.86
CA HIS A 325 4.35 2.91 -9.64
C HIS A 325 3.41 3.90 -10.31
N ASP A 326 3.91 4.55 -11.36
CA ASP A 326 3.03 5.22 -12.27
C ASP A 326 2.25 4.19 -13.12
N SER A 327 1.25 4.68 -13.84
CA SER A 327 0.38 3.89 -14.71
C SER A 327 1.10 3.00 -15.76
N THR A 328 2.37 3.29 -16.11
CA THR A 328 3.20 2.52 -17.05
C THR A 328 3.83 1.27 -16.41
N GLY A 329 3.67 1.08 -15.09
CA GLY A 329 4.24 -0.01 -14.29
C GLY A 329 5.14 0.48 -13.15
N THR A 330 5.73 -0.43 -12.37
CA THR A 330 6.67 -0.03 -11.31
C THR A 330 8.10 0.11 -11.84
N HIS A 331 8.70 1.29 -11.68
CA HIS A 331 10.03 1.65 -12.18
C HIS A 331 10.99 2.04 -11.06
N ASN A 332 12.26 1.63 -11.19
CA ASN A 332 13.33 2.06 -10.29
C ASN A 332 14.04 3.30 -10.87
N THR A 333 13.44 4.46 -10.65
CA THR A 333 13.80 5.77 -11.21
C THR A 333 14.93 6.43 -10.42
N PHE A 334 15.95 6.95 -11.12
CA PHE A 334 17.00 7.75 -10.49
C PHE A 334 16.51 9.19 -10.28
N LEU A 335 16.33 9.59 -9.02
CA LEU A 335 15.78 10.91 -8.67
C LEU A 335 16.88 11.98 -8.64
N GLY A 336 18.10 11.63 -8.23
CA GLY A 336 19.21 12.56 -8.21
C GLY A 336 20.42 12.12 -7.37
N GLN A 337 21.46 12.95 -7.35
CA GLN A 337 22.66 12.73 -6.55
C GLN A 337 22.98 13.95 -5.68
N TRP A 338 23.22 13.69 -4.40
CA TRP A 338 23.81 14.62 -3.44
C TRP A 338 25.27 14.26 -3.15
N ASN A 339 25.98 15.10 -2.40
CA ASN A 339 27.36 14.82 -2.00
C ASN A 339 27.44 13.63 -1.01
N ALA A 340 27.97 12.48 -1.46
CA ALA A 340 28.22 11.28 -0.66
C ALA A 340 29.11 11.49 0.59
N LYS A 341 29.83 12.62 0.68
CA LYS A 341 30.70 12.96 1.82
C LYS A 341 30.01 13.80 2.90
N THR A 342 28.82 14.33 2.60
CA THR A 342 28.03 15.05 3.59
C THR A 342 27.24 14.03 4.40
N ALA A 343 27.34 14.11 5.73
CA ALA A 343 26.48 13.34 6.62
C ALA A 343 25.11 14.02 6.67
N TRP A 344 24.29 13.77 5.65
CA TRP A 344 22.97 14.39 5.51
C TRP A 344 22.12 14.08 6.74
N GLN A 345 21.51 15.12 7.26
CA GLN A 345 20.52 15.01 8.33
C GLN A 345 19.20 15.51 7.76
N ASN A 346 18.13 15.33 8.54
CA ASN A 346 16.94 16.15 8.37
C ASN A 346 16.27 15.95 7.00
N ILE A 347 16.16 14.69 6.58
CA ILE A 347 15.47 14.33 5.34
C ILE A 347 13.97 14.62 5.50
N GLN A 348 13.37 15.30 4.53
CA GLN A 348 11.95 15.64 4.47
C GLN A 348 11.40 15.40 3.05
N PHE A 349 10.08 15.21 2.97
CA PHE A 349 9.30 15.14 1.74
C PHE A 349 8.28 16.28 1.76
N VAL A 350 8.23 17.10 0.72
CA VAL A 350 7.60 18.42 0.75
C VAL A 350 7.24 18.89 -0.66
N ASP A 351 5.99 19.22 -0.99
CA ASP A 351 5.70 19.91 -2.26
C ASP A 351 6.04 21.40 -2.11
N PHE A 352 7.28 21.79 -2.43
CA PHE A 352 7.67 23.20 -2.38
C PHE A 352 7.00 24.04 -3.47
N ASN A 353 6.50 23.43 -4.54
CA ASN A 353 6.29 24.11 -5.82
C ASN A 353 4.80 24.27 -6.19
N GLY A 354 3.94 23.44 -5.60
CA GLY A 354 2.49 23.41 -5.78
C GLY A 354 2.08 22.68 -7.06
N ASP A 355 2.78 21.59 -7.41
CA ASP A 355 2.42 20.73 -8.56
C ASP A 355 1.87 19.35 -8.17
N GLY A 356 1.74 19.07 -6.88
CA GLY A 356 1.19 17.83 -6.32
C GLY A 356 2.26 16.79 -5.98
N SER A 357 3.44 16.86 -6.60
CA SER A 357 4.56 15.97 -6.30
C SER A 357 5.24 16.35 -4.98
N GLN A 358 5.63 15.38 -4.15
CA GLN A 358 6.57 15.64 -3.05
C GLN A 358 8.00 15.80 -3.58
N ASP A 359 8.70 16.85 -3.17
CA ASP A 359 10.14 17.01 -3.36
C ASP A 359 10.91 16.37 -2.18
N ILE A 360 12.11 15.84 -2.45
CA ILE A 360 13.02 15.40 -1.36
C ILE A 360 13.89 16.57 -0.93
N ALA A 361 14.10 16.77 0.37
CA ALA A 361 15.00 17.80 0.89
C ALA A 361 15.87 17.28 2.05
N GLY A 362 17.06 17.85 2.24
CA GLY A 362 17.97 17.47 3.33
C GLY A 362 19.07 18.47 3.66
N TRP A 363 19.57 18.40 4.90
CA TRP A 363 20.53 19.34 5.49
C TRP A 363 21.97 18.84 5.47
N ASP A 364 22.90 19.73 5.11
CA ASP A 364 24.33 19.58 5.42
C ASP A 364 24.65 20.26 6.78
N PRO A 365 24.89 19.49 7.86
CA PRO A 365 25.18 20.04 9.18
C PRO A 365 26.54 20.75 9.29
N VAL A 366 27.43 20.60 8.31
CA VAL A 366 28.76 21.23 8.28
C VAL A 366 28.75 22.55 7.52
N SER A 367 28.05 22.59 6.39
CA SER A 367 27.99 23.79 5.53
C SER A 367 26.72 24.63 5.71
N GLY A 368 25.71 24.12 6.42
CA GLY A 368 24.44 24.79 6.66
C GLY A 368 23.51 24.81 5.45
N ASN A 369 23.94 24.26 4.32
CA ASN A 369 23.17 24.24 3.07
C ASN A 369 22.01 23.24 3.13
N TRP A 370 20.93 23.61 2.44
CA TRP A 370 19.86 22.69 2.07
C TRP A 370 19.98 22.34 0.60
N PHE A 371 19.94 21.04 0.34
CA PHE A 371 19.77 20.49 -0.98
C PHE A 371 18.41 19.83 -1.08
N GLY A 372 17.86 19.84 -2.28
CA GLY A 372 16.66 19.09 -2.59
C GLY A 372 16.82 18.34 -3.90
N ILE A 373 15.86 17.45 -4.15
CA ILE A 373 15.56 16.85 -5.43
C ILE A 373 14.14 17.30 -5.74
N ILE A 374 14.04 18.26 -6.64
CA ILE A 374 12.79 18.95 -6.96
C ILE A 374 12.15 18.26 -8.15
N SER A 375 10.93 17.75 -7.97
CA SER A 375 10.04 17.34 -9.04
C SER A 375 9.54 18.57 -9.81
N LYS A 376 9.36 18.42 -11.11
CA LYS A 376 8.66 19.38 -11.97
C LYS A 376 8.27 18.72 -13.28
N ASN A 377 6.98 18.71 -13.59
CA ASN A 377 6.43 18.11 -14.82
C ASN A 377 6.91 16.65 -15.05
N GLY A 378 6.95 15.82 -14.00
CA GLY A 378 7.46 14.44 -14.08
C GLY A 378 8.98 14.33 -14.28
N THR A 379 9.76 15.35 -13.90
CA THR A 379 11.23 15.30 -13.94
C THR A 379 11.84 15.75 -12.61
N HIS A 380 12.79 14.97 -12.08
CA HIS A 380 13.43 15.25 -10.79
C HIS A 380 14.81 15.92 -10.99
N SER A 381 15.14 16.89 -10.13
CA SER A 381 16.36 17.69 -10.27
C SER A 381 17.05 17.98 -8.94
N ALA A 382 18.25 17.43 -8.75
CA ALA A 382 19.09 17.68 -7.57
C ALA A 382 19.69 19.10 -7.62
N GLN A 383 19.36 19.95 -6.64
CA GLN A 383 19.81 21.35 -6.57
C GLN A 383 20.01 21.84 -5.13
N LYS A 384 20.81 22.90 -4.95
CA LYS A 384 20.82 23.65 -3.68
C LYS A 384 19.55 24.51 -3.63
N LEU A 385 18.79 24.39 -2.55
CA LEU A 385 17.63 25.24 -2.27
C LEU A 385 18.13 26.56 -1.68
N THR A 386 18.64 26.50 -0.44
CA THR A 386 18.99 27.66 0.37
C THR A 386 20.07 27.27 1.38
N ASN A 387 20.39 28.11 2.34
CA ASN A 387 21.12 27.69 3.52
C ASN A 387 20.64 28.43 4.76
N TRP A 388 20.86 27.80 5.91
CA TRP A 388 20.68 28.39 7.22
C TRP A 388 22.05 28.77 7.80
N ALA A 389 22.10 29.20 9.06
CA ALA A 389 23.37 29.45 9.75
C ALA A 389 24.07 28.11 10.12
N PRO A 390 25.25 27.78 9.56
CA PRO A 390 25.99 26.54 9.91
C PRO A 390 26.51 26.50 11.35
N THR A 391 26.48 27.64 12.05
CA THR A 391 26.92 27.77 13.45
C THR A 391 25.80 27.55 14.47
N SER A 392 24.57 27.29 14.02
CA SER A 392 23.45 26.99 14.90
C SER A 392 23.18 25.48 14.93
N THR A 393 23.09 24.93 16.14
CA THR A 393 22.75 23.53 16.38
C THR A 393 21.25 23.34 16.51
N TYR A 394 20.85 22.15 16.11
CA TYR A 394 19.72 21.99 15.24
C TYR A 394 19.14 20.55 15.48
N ARG A 395 18.22 20.32 16.45
CA ARG A 395 17.04 19.35 16.39
C ARG A 395 15.86 20.05 15.65
N ASN A 396 14.59 19.66 15.51
CA ASN A 396 13.51 20.57 14.96
C ASN A 396 13.26 20.72 13.40
N VAL A 397 12.59 19.81 12.66
CA VAL A 397 11.78 20.05 11.39
C VAL A 397 10.74 18.94 11.17
N MET A 398 9.61 19.32 10.53
CA MET A 398 8.42 18.58 10.07
C MET A 398 7.92 19.36 8.77
N VAL A 399 6.71 19.22 8.16
CA VAL A 399 6.29 19.91 6.87
C VAL A 399 4.91 20.65 6.96
N ILE A 400 4.69 21.78 6.27
CA ILE A 400 3.55 22.76 6.46
C ILE A 400 3.25 23.60 5.22
N ASP A 401 2.02 24.09 5.00
CA ASP A 401 1.77 25.36 4.29
C ASP A 401 1.40 26.48 5.28
N MET A 402 2.38 27.29 5.71
CA MET A 402 2.13 28.31 6.75
C MET A 402 1.53 29.59 6.17
N ASN A 403 1.49 29.72 4.85
CA ASN A 403 1.16 30.97 4.18
C ASN A 403 -0.18 30.91 3.41
N GLY A 404 -0.71 29.72 3.18
CA GLY A 404 -1.98 29.43 2.52
C GLY A 404 -1.92 29.72 1.01
N ASP A 405 -0.82 29.40 0.34
CA ASP A 405 -0.69 29.51 -1.14
C ASP A 405 -0.71 28.15 -1.88
N GLY A 406 -0.94 27.05 -1.16
CA GLY A 406 -0.96 25.69 -1.70
C GLY A 406 0.44 25.12 -1.90
N ARG A 407 1.44 25.60 -1.15
CA ARG A 407 2.83 25.12 -1.20
C ARG A 407 3.34 24.84 0.19
N GLN A 408 4.17 23.82 0.30
CA GLN A 408 4.72 23.40 1.57
C GLN A 408 6.12 23.99 1.83
N GLU A 409 6.34 24.54 3.01
CA GLU A 409 7.64 24.95 3.53
C GLU A 409 8.28 23.91 4.44
N ILE A 410 9.61 23.92 4.47
CA ILE A 410 10.43 23.31 5.53
C ILE A 410 10.65 24.32 6.65
N VAL A 411 10.34 23.93 7.90
CA VAL A 411 10.26 24.84 9.04
C VAL A 411 10.90 24.29 10.34
N GLY A 412 11.70 25.05 11.13
CA GLY A 412 12.63 24.58 12.19
C GLY A 412 13.51 25.64 12.95
N ARG A 413 13.98 25.34 14.18
CA ARG A 413 14.36 26.42 15.15
C ARG A 413 15.73 27.07 14.92
N ASN A 414 16.26 27.81 15.89
CA ASN A 414 17.69 28.00 16.08
C ASN A 414 17.98 28.02 17.59
N GLN A 415 19.21 27.78 18.04
CA GLN A 415 19.53 27.51 19.47
C GLN A 415 19.27 28.69 20.43
N THR A 416 18.67 29.77 19.92
CA THR A 416 18.19 30.95 20.63
C THR A 416 16.66 31.13 20.55
N GLY A 417 15.93 30.16 19.96
CA GLY A 417 14.48 30.11 19.89
C GLY A 417 13.81 30.61 18.59
N GLY A 418 14.59 30.93 17.55
CA GLY A 418 14.13 31.60 16.32
C GLY A 418 13.59 30.68 15.20
N TRP A 419 12.67 31.20 14.39
CA TRP A 419 11.87 30.56 13.33
C TRP A 419 12.25 31.24 11.95
N TRP A 420 12.47 30.57 10.78
CA TRP A 420 13.29 31.11 9.62
C TRP A 420 12.97 30.84 8.07
N ALA A 421 11.80 30.39 7.59
CA ALA A 421 11.39 29.55 6.39
C ALA A 421 12.16 29.36 5.06
N ILE A 422 12.19 28.10 4.55
CA ILE A 422 12.34 27.75 3.12
C ILE A 422 10.98 27.95 2.46
N THR A 423 10.70 29.20 2.11
CA THR A 423 9.62 29.55 1.17
C THR A 423 10.13 29.40 -0.27
N PHE A 424 9.24 29.04 -1.19
CA PHE A 424 9.48 29.09 -2.64
C PHE A 424 8.49 30.04 -3.31
N ASP A 425 8.96 31.21 -3.76
CA ASP A 425 8.09 32.27 -4.28
C ASP A 425 7.64 32.07 -5.74
N GLY A 426 7.48 30.80 -6.16
CA GLY A 426 7.30 30.41 -7.56
C GLY A 426 8.56 30.57 -8.43
N SER A 427 9.66 31.12 -7.90
CA SER A 427 10.89 31.35 -8.65
C SER A 427 12.19 31.06 -7.89
N THR A 428 12.21 31.24 -6.56
CA THR A 428 13.42 31.14 -5.74
C THR A 428 13.13 30.59 -4.35
N TYR A 429 13.95 29.63 -3.92
CA TYR A 429 14.04 29.16 -2.54
C TYR A 429 14.72 30.19 -1.65
N ARG A 430 14.22 30.41 -0.43
CA ARG A 430 14.71 31.47 0.49
C ARG A 430 15.00 30.98 1.90
N SER A 431 15.38 31.91 2.77
CA SER A 431 15.51 31.71 4.22
C SER A 431 14.95 32.97 4.90
N GLN A 432 13.75 32.89 5.47
CA GLN A 432 12.92 33.98 5.95
C GLN A 432 12.64 33.94 7.48
N TYR A 433 13.33 34.74 8.31
CA TYR A 433 12.99 34.86 9.74
C TYR A 433 11.49 35.14 9.97
N LEU A 434 10.78 34.18 10.57
CA LEU A 434 9.36 34.28 10.94
C LEU A 434 9.23 34.99 12.29
N LYS A 435 9.65 34.33 13.39
CA LYS A 435 9.50 34.81 14.77
C LYS A 435 10.43 34.09 15.76
N GLY A 436 10.20 34.26 17.05
CA GLY A 436 11.06 33.71 18.10
C GLY A 436 10.30 33.40 19.37
N TRP A 437 10.33 32.14 19.80
CA TRP A 437 9.87 31.73 21.13
C TRP A 437 11.05 31.74 22.11
N THR A 438 10.80 31.99 23.38
CA THR A 438 11.91 32.12 24.35
C THR A 438 12.28 30.75 24.91
N GLU A 439 13.46 30.19 24.65
CA GLU A 439 13.82 28.84 25.13
C GLU A 439 13.76 28.65 26.66
N SER A 440 13.82 29.71 27.47
CA SER A 440 13.66 29.63 28.93
C SER A 440 12.22 29.36 29.39
N MET A 441 11.26 29.57 28.49
CA MET A 441 9.91 29.08 28.67
C MET A 441 9.92 27.55 28.52
N ASP A 442 10.88 26.95 27.82
CA ASP A 442 10.99 25.52 27.50
C ASP A 442 9.77 25.00 26.74
N TRP A 443 9.80 25.17 25.42
CA TRP A 443 8.72 24.74 24.54
C TRP A 443 8.90 23.26 24.28
N ARG A 444 8.30 22.53 25.21
CA ARG A 444 7.80 21.19 25.05
C ARG A 444 6.96 21.11 23.78
N ASN A 445 6.88 19.92 23.22
CA ASN A 445 5.73 19.41 22.49
C ASN A 445 5.09 20.24 21.32
N ILE A 446 5.27 19.97 20.02
CA ILE A 446 4.71 20.76 18.88
C ILE A 446 4.41 19.91 17.60
N ALA A 447 3.72 20.45 16.56
CA ALA A 447 3.33 19.82 15.28
C ALA A 447 3.05 20.82 14.10
N VAL A 448 1.93 20.67 13.33
CA VAL A 448 1.41 21.57 12.25
C VAL A 448 -0.12 21.44 11.92
N VAL A 449 -0.99 22.44 12.17
CA VAL A 449 -2.50 22.38 12.03
C VAL A 449 -3.13 23.45 11.18
N ASP A 450 -4.31 23.22 10.59
CA ASP A 450 -5.28 24.32 10.34
C ASP A 450 -6.33 24.34 11.46
N LEU A 451 -6.16 25.21 12.46
CA LEU A 451 -7.01 25.24 13.66
C LEU A 451 -8.26 26.10 13.47
N GLU A 452 -8.18 27.08 12.59
CA GLU A 452 -9.25 28.05 12.35
C GLU A 452 -10.16 27.64 11.17
N GLY A 453 -9.78 26.61 10.39
CA GLY A 453 -10.47 26.16 9.16
C GLY A 453 -10.33 27.18 8.02
N ASP A 454 -9.14 27.73 7.86
CA ASP A 454 -8.79 28.91 7.06
C ASP A 454 -7.98 28.56 5.79
N GLY A 455 -7.38 27.35 5.75
CA GLY A 455 -6.48 26.87 4.70
C GLY A 455 -5.01 27.25 4.91
N ARG A 456 -4.69 27.95 6.00
CA ARG A 456 -3.33 28.10 6.54
C ARG A 456 -3.07 27.01 7.53
N GLN A 457 -1.79 26.67 7.67
CA GLN A 457 -1.34 25.89 8.80
C GLN A 457 -0.55 26.74 9.81
N GLU A 458 -0.96 26.63 11.06
CA GLU A 458 -0.29 27.08 12.25
C GLU A 458 0.87 26.15 12.66
N ILE A 459 1.60 26.59 13.68
CA ILE A 459 2.44 25.74 14.53
C ILE A 459 2.10 26.07 15.97
N ILE A 460 1.21 25.29 16.58
CA ILE A 460 0.72 25.55 17.94
C ILE A 460 1.75 25.15 19.00
N ALA A 461 1.57 25.48 20.29
CA ALA A 461 2.47 25.08 21.38
C ALA A 461 2.02 25.52 22.79
N GLN A 462 3.01 25.55 23.68
CA GLN A 462 3.02 25.71 25.11
C GLN A 462 4.50 25.63 25.58
N SER A 463 4.78 25.92 26.86
CA SER A 463 6.09 25.78 27.50
C SER A 463 6.05 25.26 28.96
N ALA A 464 7.14 25.22 29.72
CA ALA A 464 7.19 25.10 31.19
C ALA A 464 7.36 26.45 31.97
N LEU A 465 6.29 27.19 32.32
CA LEU A 465 6.40 28.36 33.25
C LEU A 465 5.17 28.84 34.08
N LYS A 466 3.94 28.98 33.52
CA LYS A 466 2.73 29.52 34.20
C LYS A 466 1.29 29.30 33.59
N GLY A 467 1.04 28.33 32.70
CA GLY A 467 -0.34 27.73 32.52
C GLY A 467 -1.29 28.27 31.44
N GLU A 468 -0.89 28.20 30.17
CA GLU A 468 -1.48 28.96 29.06
C GLU A 468 -1.02 28.54 27.64
N TRP A 469 -1.87 27.92 26.82
CA TRP A 469 -1.62 27.47 25.43
C TRP A 469 -1.14 28.58 24.49
N TRP A 470 -0.42 28.23 23.41
CA TRP A 470 0.08 29.15 22.38
C TRP A 470 -0.08 28.63 20.95
N GLU A 471 0.10 29.53 19.98
CA GLU A 471 0.40 29.19 18.59
C GLU A 471 1.26 30.22 17.88
N LEU A 472 2.04 29.79 16.87
CA LEU A 472 2.59 30.63 15.81
C LEU A 472 1.73 30.47 14.54
N TYR A 473 1.33 31.58 13.93
CA TYR A 473 0.47 31.65 12.75
C TYR A 473 0.93 32.79 11.82
N ASP A 474 0.61 32.74 10.52
CA ASP A 474 0.86 33.86 9.59
C ASP A 474 -0.39 34.68 9.28
N THR A 475 -0.27 36.00 9.43
CA THR A 475 -1.38 36.95 9.26
C THR A 475 -1.55 37.45 7.81
N GLY A 476 -0.84 36.85 6.85
CA GLY A 476 -0.69 37.37 5.49
C GLY A 476 0.19 38.62 5.39
N ALA A 477 0.72 39.08 6.54
CA ALA A 477 1.67 40.18 6.66
C ALA A 477 2.96 39.76 7.39
N GLY A 478 3.16 38.45 7.59
CA GLY A 478 4.26 37.87 8.35
C GLY A 478 3.81 37.32 9.71
N SER A 479 4.62 36.41 10.23
CA SER A 479 4.19 35.45 11.24
C SER A 479 4.30 35.98 12.66
N THR A 480 3.37 35.60 13.52
CA THR A 480 3.27 36.05 14.91
C THR A 480 2.76 34.93 15.80
N PHE A 481 2.85 35.10 17.12
CA PHE A 481 2.31 34.11 18.06
C PHE A 481 1.33 34.71 19.06
N ARG A 482 0.34 33.93 19.47
CA ARG A 482 -0.68 34.29 20.47
C ARG A 482 -0.95 33.15 21.44
N LYS A 483 -1.73 33.42 22.47
CA LYS A 483 -2.10 32.50 23.56
C LYS A 483 -3.56 32.09 23.41
N ILE A 484 -3.87 30.79 23.31
CA ILE A 484 -5.19 30.32 22.82
C ILE A 484 -6.14 29.76 23.91
N ALA A 485 -5.60 29.18 24.98
CA ALA A 485 -6.32 28.54 26.09
C ALA A 485 -5.45 28.46 27.35
N SER A 486 -5.88 27.79 28.43
CA SER A 486 -5.12 27.65 29.69
C SER A 486 -5.70 26.52 30.57
N TRP A 487 -4.97 25.42 30.81
CA TRP A 487 -5.42 24.37 31.74
C TRP A 487 -4.50 24.22 32.96
N ASN A 488 -4.60 23.10 33.69
CA ASN A 488 -4.07 23.01 35.04
C ASN A 488 -2.53 23.00 35.03
N PRO A 489 -1.87 24.01 35.63
CA PRO A 489 -0.42 24.14 35.66
C PRO A 489 0.33 23.06 36.46
N SER A 490 -0.41 22.20 37.15
CA SER A 490 0.13 21.03 37.84
C SER A 490 0.14 19.82 36.91
N ASP A 491 -0.86 19.76 36.02
CA ASP A 491 -1.19 18.60 35.22
C ASP A 491 -0.40 18.65 33.92
N THR A 492 -0.30 17.49 33.30
CA THR A 492 0.77 17.27 32.34
C THR A 492 0.17 16.32 31.33
N TYR A 493 -0.16 16.90 30.18
CA TYR A 493 -0.95 16.49 29.01
C TYR A 493 -0.07 16.37 27.76
N GLY A 494 -0.61 16.22 26.57
CA GLY A 494 0.16 15.49 25.58
C GLY A 494 -0.20 14.01 25.66
N ASN A 495 0.19 13.25 24.63
CA ASN A 495 0.01 11.92 23.95
C ASN A 495 -1.28 12.16 23.12
N LEU A 496 -1.34 12.15 21.78
CA LEU A 496 -2.25 12.93 20.87
C LEU A 496 -3.25 12.11 20.06
N LEU A 497 -4.35 12.76 19.67
CA LEU A 497 -5.00 12.67 18.35
C LEU A 497 -5.49 14.05 17.82
N ILE A 498 -5.43 14.28 16.49
CA ILE A 498 -6.03 15.45 15.79
C ILE A 498 -6.92 15.01 14.64
N GLY A 499 -8.07 15.67 14.55
CA GLY A 499 -8.98 15.60 13.43
C GLY A 499 -10.16 16.54 13.72
N ASP A 500 -11.14 16.60 12.83
CA ASP A 500 -12.37 17.37 13.08
C ASP A 500 -13.31 16.63 14.04
N ILE A 501 -12.92 16.53 15.31
CA ILE A 501 -13.61 15.70 16.31
C ILE A 501 -15.04 16.18 16.57
N ASN A 502 -15.32 17.50 16.44
CA ASN A 502 -16.65 18.09 16.64
C ASN A 502 -17.47 18.31 15.37
N GLY A 503 -16.88 18.25 14.17
CA GLY A 503 -17.55 18.36 12.88
C GLY A 503 -17.87 19.78 12.44
N ASP A 504 -17.02 20.76 12.76
CA ASP A 504 -17.22 22.17 12.38
C ASP A 504 -16.30 22.66 11.23
N GLY A 505 -15.62 21.72 10.56
CA GLY A 505 -14.72 21.95 9.44
C GLY A 505 -13.35 22.46 9.86
N LYS A 506 -12.87 22.03 11.04
CA LYS A 506 -11.64 22.51 11.69
C LYS A 506 -10.92 21.36 12.35
N SER A 507 -9.61 21.50 12.52
CA SER A 507 -8.87 20.53 13.31
C SER A 507 -9.12 20.78 14.80
N ASP A 508 -9.84 19.87 15.44
CA ASP A 508 -9.82 19.75 16.90
C ASP A 508 -8.58 18.99 17.36
N ILE A 509 -8.32 19.16 18.65
CA ILE A 509 -7.03 18.92 19.28
C ILE A 509 -7.35 18.04 20.50
N ALA A 510 -6.81 16.79 20.54
CA ALA A 510 -7.00 15.76 21.59
C ALA A 510 -5.69 15.10 22.17
N ALA A 511 -5.54 14.89 23.51
CA ALA A 511 -4.27 14.60 24.25
C ALA A 511 -4.29 13.93 25.66
N GLN A 512 -3.27 13.21 26.12
CA GLN A 512 -3.08 12.28 27.27
C GLN A 512 -2.69 12.68 28.73
N SER A 513 -3.20 13.71 29.38
CA SER A 513 -2.86 14.02 30.80
C SER A 513 -2.75 12.88 31.81
N ASN A 514 -1.85 13.18 32.74
CA ASN A 514 -1.45 12.42 33.89
C ASN A 514 -2.51 12.05 34.94
N ARG A 515 -3.80 12.09 34.61
CA ARG A 515 -4.92 11.57 35.41
C ARG A 515 -5.88 10.69 34.61
N GLY A 516 -5.59 10.44 33.34
CA GLY A 516 -6.60 10.23 32.33
C GLY A 516 -7.20 11.61 32.09
N ALA A 517 -8.53 11.72 32.11
CA ALA A 517 -9.30 12.96 32.15
C ALA A 517 -9.56 13.69 30.82
N TRP A 518 -10.26 13.09 29.85
CA TRP A 518 -10.50 13.77 28.55
C TRP A 518 -11.17 15.15 28.57
N TRP A 519 -10.47 16.19 28.10
CA TRP A 519 -10.95 17.52 27.73
C TRP A 519 -11.15 17.57 26.21
N MET A 520 -11.03 18.73 25.55
CA MET A 520 -10.96 18.90 24.09
C MET A 520 -10.60 20.36 23.85
N LEU A 521 -9.59 20.69 23.03
CA LEU A 521 -9.46 22.07 22.55
C LEU A 521 -10.15 22.18 21.21
N THR A 522 -11.24 22.96 21.17
CA THR A 522 -11.92 23.29 19.92
C THR A 522 -11.75 24.77 19.61
N ALA A 523 -11.72 25.12 18.33
CA ALA A 523 -12.06 26.49 17.95
C ALA A 523 -13.54 26.76 18.28
N THR A 524 -13.89 28.04 18.43
CA THR A 524 -15.27 28.50 18.72
C THR A 524 -15.63 29.76 17.90
N GLY A 525 -14.88 30.00 16.83
CA GLY A 525 -14.88 31.21 16.02
C GLY A 525 -13.54 31.93 16.08
N THR A 526 -13.28 32.78 15.07
CA THR A 526 -11.95 33.33 14.79
C THR A 526 -11.27 33.89 16.04
N SER A 527 -10.09 33.34 16.36
CA SER A 527 -9.25 33.71 17.51
C SER A 527 -9.83 33.40 18.90
N SER A 528 -10.79 32.47 19.01
CA SER A 528 -11.46 32.10 20.26
C SER A 528 -11.60 30.58 20.39
N TYR A 529 -11.19 30.01 21.53
CA TYR A 529 -11.11 28.56 21.73
C TYR A 529 -11.88 28.12 22.96
N GLY A 530 -12.55 26.98 22.85
CA GLY A 530 -13.28 26.31 23.93
C GLY A 530 -12.47 25.14 24.48
N THR A 531 -12.58 24.89 25.79
CA THR A 531 -12.11 23.63 26.38
C THR A 531 -13.31 22.85 26.89
N ARG A 532 -13.56 21.67 26.30
CA ARG A 532 -14.66 20.76 26.71
C ARG A 532 -14.17 19.76 27.77
N PHE A 533 -15.04 18.88 28.24
CA PHE A 533 -14.66 17.65 28.94
C PHE A 533 -15.31 16.48 28.21
N ILE A 534 -14.54 15.74 27.38
CA ILE A 534 -14.99 14.47 26.80
C ILE A 534 -15.32 13.50 27.94
N THR A 535 -16.37 12.70 27.77
CA THR A 535 -16.87 11.76 28.79
C THR A 535 -16.98 10.39 28.19
N GLY A 536 -16.50 9.36 28.89
CA GLY A 536 -16.31 8.11 28.18
C GLY A 536 -15.62 6.95 28.89
N TRP A 537 -14.51 6.46 28.31
CA TRP A 537 -13.80 5.25 28.76
C TRP A 537 -13.62 5.33 30.29
N ASN A 538 -14.38 4.49 31.01
CA ASN A 538 -15.00 4.75 32.31
C ASN A 538 -14.09 5.39 33.39
N VAL A 539 -13.34 4.60 34.19
CA VAL A 539 -12.42 5.13 35.22
C VAL A 539 -11.03 4.48 35.52
N THR A 540 -10.69 3.24 35.93
CA THR A 540 -11.04 1.81 35.77
C THR A 540 -10.01 1.01 34.90
N SER A 541 -10.03 0.67 33.60
CA SER A 541 -9.03 -0.18 32.88
C SER A 541 -7.97 0.51 31.97
N PRO A 542 -6.75 -0.03 31.60
CA PRO A 542 -5.44 0.56 31.13
C PRO A 542 -4.77 0.18 29.70
N TRP A 543 -3.82 0.93 29.12
CA TRP A 543 -3.41 0.90 27.70
C TRP A 543 -1.85 1.34 27.33
N GLN A 544 -1.40 2.14 26.27
CA GLN A 544 -0.10 2.62 25.54
C GLN A 544 0.24 2.85 23.88
N ASN A 545 -0.57 3.01 22.76
CA ASN A 545 -0.30 3.20 21.24
C ASN A 545 -1.58 3.36 20.23
N PHE A 546 -1.67 4.19 19.13
CA PHE A 546 -2.95 4.90 18.68
C PHE A 546 -3.20 5.44 17.22
N ALA A 547 -4.43 5.95 16.91
CA ALA A 547 -4.92 6.63 15.66
C ALA A 547 -6.22 7.50 15.77
N ILE A 548 -6.55 8.29 14.72
CA ILE A 548 -7.74 9.18 14.59
C ILE A 548 -8.19 9.32 13.14
N ALA A 549 -9.51 9.37 12.91
CA ALA A 549 -10.14 9.40 11.59
C ALA A 549 -11.67 9.56 11.66
N ASP A 550 -12.30 10.06 10.59
CA ASP A 550 -13.75 9.93 10.39
C ASP A 550 -14.09 8.49 10.01
N LEU A 551 -14.32 7.70 11.04
CA LEU A 551 -14.70 6.31 10.94
C LEU A 551 -16.20 6.19 10.69
N GLY A 552 -17.00 7.10 11.24
CA GLY A 552 -18.45 7.05 11.15
C GLY A 552 -18.97 7.28 9.73
N GLY A 553 -18.17 7.92 8.87
CA GLY A 553 -18.58 8.45 7.58
C GLY A 553 -19.54 9.64 7.74
N ASP A 554 -19.44 10.39 8.85
CA ASP A 554 -20.37 11.44 9.24
C ASP A 554 -19.77 12.86 9.27
N GLY A 555 -18.48 12.98 8.92
CA GLY A 555 -17.73 14.22 8.87
C GLY A 555 -17.02 14.58 10.17
N LYS A 556 -16.90 13.64 11.13
CA LYS A 556 -16.27 13.87 12.43
C LYS A 556 -15.21 12.84 12.72
N ALA A 557 -14.10 13.24 13.33
CA ALA A 557 -13.04 12.32 13.68
C ALA A 557 -13.35 11.56 14.98
N GLU A 558 -13.68 10.27 14.83
CA GLU A 558 -13.61 9.27 15.89
C GLU A 558 -12.16 9.12 16.40
N ILE A 559 -12.02 8.55 17.60
CA ILE A 559 -10.78 8.51 18.36
C ILE A 559 -10.54 7.05 18.84
N ILE A 560 -9.32 6.52 18.62
CA ILE A 560 -9.13 5.15 18.11
C ILE A 560 -7.75 4.53 18.51
N ALA A 561 -7.64 3.51 19.39
CA ALA A 561 -6.34 2.85 19.77
C ALA A 561 -6.53 1.42 20.44
N GLN A 562 -5.53 0.50 20.68
CA GLN A 562 -5.28 -0.83 21.45
C GLN A 562 -5.20 -1.14 23.03
N ASP A 563 -6.09 -1.90 23.72
CA ASP A 563 -5.91 -2.27 25.17
C ASP A 563 -4.99 -3.46 25.35
N SER A 564 -3.69 -3.22 25.28
CA SER A 564 -2.60 -4.17 25.56
C SER A 564 -2.97 -5.38 26.42
N GLY A 565 -3.44 -5.10 27.63
CA GLY A 565 -3.66 -6.09 28.64
C GLY A 565 -5.13 -6.39 28.80
N THR A 566 -5.96 -6.13 27.81
CA THR A 566 -7.21 -6.83 27.48
C THR A 566 -7.12 -7.46 26.12
N GLY A 567 -7.65 -6.83 25.08
CA GLY A 567 -8.17 -7.63 24.00
C GLY A 567 -8.95 -6.90 22.94
N ALA A 568 -9.92 -6.05 23.23
CA ALA A 568 -10.56 -5.26 22.18
C ALA A 568 -9.76 -3.98 21.92
N TRP A 569 -10.27 -3.13 21.05
CA TRP A 569 -10.36 -1.70 21.25
C TRP A 569 -11.82 -1.19 20.95
N TRP A 570 -12.27 0.06 21.22
CA TRP A 570 -13.62 0.69 21.05
C TRP A 570 -13.48 2.03 20.21
N GLY A 571 -14.47 2.94 19.97
CA GLY A 571 -14.19 4.29 19.32
C GLY A 571 -15.07 5.49 19.72
N ILE A 572 -14.56 6.71 20.07
CA ILE A 572 -15.40 7.91 20.46
C ILE A 572 -16.41 8.25 19.37
N PHE A 573 -17.67 8.51 19.72
CA PHE A 573 -18.59 9.25 18.82
C PHE A 573 -19.05 10.55 19.45
N VAL A 574 -18.88 11.67 18.72
CA VAL A 574 -19.26 13.00 19.20
C VAL A 574 -20.59 13.44 18.60
N ASP A 575 -21.66 13.42 19.40
CA ASP A 575 -22.96 14.03 19.05
C ASP A 575 -23.11 15.40 19.72
N GLY A 576 -22.75 16.45 18.98
CA GLY A 576 -22.91 17.85 19.40
C GLY A 576 -22.10 18.18 20.66
N THR A 577 -22.77 18.31 21.81
CA THR A 577 -22.13 18.55 23.12
C THR A 577 -21.90 17.27 23.94
N GLY A 578 -22.39 16.13 23.45
CA GLY A 578 -22.19 14.81 24.04
C GLY A 578 -20.91 14.15 23.55
N PHE A 579 -20.63 12.99 24.15
CA PHE A 579 -19.49 12.13 23.92
C PHE A 579 -19.95 10.72 24.34
N ASP A 580 -20.12 9.84 23.36
CA ASP A 580 -20.84 8.56 23.52
C ASP A 580 -19.98 7.35 23.18
N SER A 581 -20.45 6.17 23.64
CA SER A 581 -19.70 4.96 24.02
C SER A 581 -20.02 3.74 23.14
N HIS A 582 -19.16 3.44 22.16
CA HIS A 582 -19.30 2.38 21.14
C HIS A 582 -18.17 1.34 21.00
N LEU A 583 -18.35 0.14 21.59
CA LEU A 583 -17.67 -1.10 21.15
C LEU A 583 -18.67 -2.15 20.70
N LEU A 584 -18.31 -2.99 19.72
CA LEU A 584 -19.00 -4.25 19.45
C LEU A 584 -18.07 -5.53 19.41
N ILE A 585 -16.73 -5.43 19.44
CA ILE A 585 -15.76 -6.40 18.85
C ILE A 585 -15.18 -7.54 19.70
N ALA A 586 -14.99 -8.68 19.03
CA ALA A 586 -14.11 -9.81 19.34
C ALA A 586 -12.58 -9.67 19.21
N GLY A 587 -12.09 -8.64 19.92
CA GLY A 587 -10.79 -8.45 20.63
C GLY A 587 -10.07 -9.70 21.02
N SER A 588 -8.73 -9.76 21.19
CA SER A 588 -8.00 -10.95 20.70
C SER A 588 -6.63 -11.40 21.25
N ALA A 589 -5.98 -12.36 20.56
CA ALA A 589 -4.68 -12.93 20.91
C ALA A 589 -3.76 -13.41 19.70
N ASN A 590 -3.39 -12.54 18.70
CA ASN A 590 -2.41 -12.65 17.55
C ASN A 590 -2.26 -11.47 16.45
N ARG A 591 -2.25 -10.17 16.76
CA ARG A 591 -2.18 -8.95 15.88
C ARG A 591 -1.54 -7.77 16.62
N ARG A 592 -0.22 -7.75 16.90
CA ARG A 592 0.43 -6.76 17.79
C ARG A 592 1.92 -6.28 17.63
N THR A 593 2.17 -4.98 17.76
CA THR A 593 3.47 -4.20 17.80
C THR A 593 4.46 -4.15 16.66
N ASN A 594 4.26 -3.32 15.63
CA ASN A 594 5.17 -2.19 15.35
C ASN A 594 4.68 -1.25 14.22
N GLY A 595 3.60 -0.49 14.42
CA GLY A 595 3.33 0.75 13.65
C GLY A 595 2.00 0.80 12.92
N LEU A 596 1.16 1.80 13.27
CA LEU A 596 -0.18 2.08 12.76
C LEU A 596 -0.28 3.35 11.91
N GLN A 597 -1.30 3.40 11.06
CA GLN A 597 -1.65 4.31 9.97
C GLN A 597 -3.19 4.33 9.83
N VAL A 598 -3.76 5.26 9.08
CA VAL A 598 -5.22 5.32 8.81
C VAL A 598 -5.46 5.79 7.38
N ALA A 599 -6.40 5.21 6.64
CA ALA A 599 -6.76 5.61 5.28
C ALA A 599 -8.09 4.98 4.82
N ASP A 600 -8.88 5.68 4.00
CA ASP A 600 -9.97 5.07 3.22
C ASP A 600 -9.42 3.98 2.27
N ILE A 601 -9.88 2.75 2.46
CA ILE A 601 -9.45 1.52 1.76
C ILE A 601 -10.57 0.91 0.94
N ASN A 602 -11.80 0.86 1.47
CA ASN A 602 -12.95 0.24 0.82
C ASN A 602 -13.68 1.20 -0.14
N HIS A 603 -13.37 2.50 -0.07
CA HIS A 603 -13.97 3.60 -0.82
C HIS A 603 -15.46 3.85 -0.54
N ASP A 604 -15.92 3.63 0.69
CA ASP A 604 -17.26 4.02 1.16
C ASP A 604 -17.35 5.48 1.64
N GLY A 605 -16.22 6.08 2.01
CA GLY A 605 -16.09 7.49 2.41
C GLY A 605 -15.86 7.72 3.91
N ALA A 606 -15.93 6.68 4.74
CA ALA A 606 -15.20 6.64 6.00
C ALA A 606 -13.70 6.42 5.73
N ALA A 607 -12.87 6.70 6.74
CA ALA A 607 -11.46 6.33 6.78
C ALA A 607 -11.25 5.14 7.71
N ASP A 608 -10.16 4.38 7.51
CA ASP A 608 -10.04 3.05 8.08
C ASP A 608 -8.62 2.72 8.62
N LEU A 609 -8.49 1.95 9.71
CA LEU A 609 -7.20 1.81 10.43
C LEU A 609 -6.28 0.68 9.95
N ILE A 610 -4.95 0.89 9.96
CA ILE A 610 -3.88 0.08 9.32
C ILE A 610 -2.58 -0.07 10.20
N GLY A 611 -2.16 -1.20 10.83
CA GLY A 611 -0.94 -1.31 11.70
C GLY A 611 0.17 -2.40 11.55
N ARG A 612 0.61 -3.20 12.61
CA ARG A 612 1.75 -4.23 12.54
C ARG A 612 2.01 -5.25 13.75
N ASP A 613 2.29 -6.58 13.58
CA ASP A 613 2.18 -7.74 14.58
C ASP A 613 3.44 -8.61 15.15
N PRO A 614 4.74 -8.35 15.00
CA PRO A 614 5.90 -9.22 15.40
C PRO A 614 6.05 -10.76 15.33
N THR A 615 5.07 -11.69 15.42
CA THR A 615 5.39 -13.12 15.04
C THR A 615 4.48 -13.95 14.09
N THR A 616 3.54 -13.38 13.32
CA THR A 616 2.80 -14.11 12.25
C THR A 616 3.00 -13.63 10.76
N ASN A 617 3.38 -12.37 10.57
CA ASN A 617 3.36 -11.49 9.40
C ASN A 617 2.02 -10.93 8.98
N GLN A 618 1.06 -10.99 9.89
CA GLN A 618 -0.31 -10.75 9.59
C GLN A 618 -0.71 -9.27 9.55
N TRP A 619 -1.47 -8.80 8.51
CA TRP A 619 -1.92 -7.39 8.19
C TRP A 619 -3.47 -7.13 8.36
N TRP A 620 -3.95 -5.89 8.67
CA TRP A 620 -5.32 -5.41 9.12
C TRP A 620 -5.80 -3.95 8.78
N SER A 621 -7.13 -3.68 8.61
CA SER A 621 -7.78 -2.54 7.88
C SER A 621 -9.29 -2.14 8.20
N LEU A 622 -9.68 -1.00 8.82
CA LEU A 622 -11.02 -0.87 9.55
C LEU A 622 -12.16 0.02 9.03
N SER A 623 -13.29 -0.56 8.64
CA SER A 623 -14.42 0.19 8.08
C SER A 623 -15.69 0.16 8.89
N THR A 624 -16.39 1.28 8.80
CA THR A 624 -17.38 1.59 9.80
C THR A 624 -18.55 2.39 9.24
N THR A 625 -19.75 1.97 9.61
CA THR A 625 -21.01 2.61 9.17
C THR A 625 -21.68 3.21 10.39
N GLY A 626 -21.12 4.32 10.86
CA GLY A 626 -21.43 4.95 12.14
C GLY A 626 -21.09 4.04 13.33
N THR A 627 -22.13 3.56 14.01
CA THR A 627 -22.00 2.82 15.29
C THR A 627 -22.00 1.31 15.13
N THR A 628 -22.00 0.80 13.90
CA THR A 628 -21.89 -0.63 13.56
C THR A 628 -20.96 -0.79 12.37
N SER A 629 -20.08 -1.77 12.43
CA SER A 629 -18.86 -1.71 11.61
C SER A 629 -18.25 -3.08 11.36
N THR A 630 -17.08 -3.18 10.72
CA THR A 630 -16.90 -4.24 9.72
C THR A 630 -15.45 -4.73 9.59
N VAL A 631 -15.26 -6.06 9.52
CA VAL A 631 -13.95 -6.72 9.75
C VAL A 631 -13.66 -8.18 9.14
N GLN A 632 -12.52 -8.52 8.44
CA GLN A 632 -12.13 -9.55 7.35
C GLN A 632 -10.90 -10.46 7.75
N ASN A 633 -9.96 -10.95 6.85
CA ASN A 633 -8.56 -11.42 7.20
C ASN A 633 -7.42 -11.57 6.07
N LEU A 634 -7.31 -10.69 5.08
CA LEU A 634 -6.14 -10.06 4.38
C LEU A 634 -5.03 -10.55 3.43
N GLY A 635 -4.53 -11.76 3.36
CA GLY A 635 -3.50 -12.07 2.35
C GLY A 635 -2.39 -11.08 1.82
N THR A 636 -2.06 -11.25 0.53
CA THR A 636 -1.00 -10.70 -0.38
C THR A 636 -1.38 -11.16 -1.85
N ALA A 637 -0.62 -11.10 -2.99
CA ALA A 637 -1.18 -11.34 -4.39
C ALA A 637 -0.58 -12.37 -5.40
N ASN A 638 -1.39 -12.97 -6.34
CA ASN A 638 -1.08 -13.73 -7.61
C ASN A 638 -2.28 -14.21 -8.48
N LEU A 639 -2.80 -13.49 -9.47
CA LEU A 639 -2.20 -13.03 -10.74
C LEU A 639 -1.91 -14.09 -11.83
N SER A 640 -1.52 -15.32 -11.55
CA SER A 640 -1.25 -16.37 -12.58
C SER A 640 -2.50 -17.03 -13.15
N ASN A 641 -3.69 -16.54 -12.79
CA ASN A 641 -4.98 -16.99 -13.29
C ASN A 641 -5.95 -15.79 -13.43
N VAL A 642 -5.72 -14.92 -14.41
CA VAL A 642 -6.67 -13.85 -14.76
C VAL A 642 -7.81 -14.44 -15.61
N THR A 643 -9.00 -14.58 -15.03
CA THR A 643 -10.23 -14.89 -15.78
C THR A 643 -10.93 -13.60 -16.24
N VAL A 644 -11.99 -13.71 -17.06
CA VAL A 644 -12.65 -12.54 -17.66
C VAL A 644 -13.46 -11.74 -16.64
N GLY A 645 -13.68 -12.30 -15.45
CA GLY A 645 -14.15 -11.59 -14.24
C GLY A 645 -13.27 -10.43 -13.77
N ALA A 646 -12.07 -10.25 -14.33
CA ALA A 646 -11.22 -9.08 -14.11
C ALA A 646 -11.76 -7.78 -14.76
N ILE A 647 -12.85 -7.83 -15.53
CA ILE A 647 -13.55 -6.64 -16.02
C ILE A 647 -14.44 -6.09 -14.88
N PRO A 648 -14.24 -4.86 -14.38
CA PRO A 648 -15.01 -4.31 -13.27
C PRO A 648 -16.52 -4.39 -13.50
N GLY A 649 -17.24 -4.99 -12.55
CA GLY A 649 -18.69 -5.18 -12.59
C GLY A 649 -19.20 -6.31 -13.51
N VAL A 650 -18.34 -7.08 -14.17
CA VAL A 650 -18.76 -8.15 -15.11
C VAL A 650 -18.13 -9.49 -14.71
N SER A 651 -18.89 -10.32 -13.97
CA SER A 651 -18.43 -11.66 -13.60
C SER A 651 -18.32 -12.62 -14.79
N ASP A 652 -17.47 -13.65 -14.68
CA ASP A 652 -17.34 -14.73 -15.67
C ASP A 652 -18.70 -15.34 -16.07
N ALA A 653 -19.61 -15.48 -15.10
CA ALA A 653 -20.98 -15.95 -15.34
C ALA A 653 -21.79 -14.97 -16.22
N ALA A 654 -21.68 -13.66 -15.96
CA ALA A 654 -22.35 -12.63 -16.75
C ALA A 654 -21.78 -12.55 -18.18
N PHE A 655 -20.46 -12.57 -18.34
CA PHE A 655 -19.80 -12.53 -19.65
C PHE A 655 -20.07 -13.79 -20.47
N LYS A 656 -20.02 -14.98 -19.86
CA LYS A 656 -20.42 -16.25 -20.49
C LYS A 656 -21.87 -16.24 -20.96
N GLN A 657 -22.79 -15.71 -20.16
CA GLN A 657 -24.20 -15.51 -20.54
C GLN A 657 -24.38 -14.42 -21.60
N TRP A 658 -23.47 -13.45 -21.72
CA TRP A 658 -23.47 -12.49 -22.81
C TRP A 658 -22.99 -13.14 -24.13
N LEU A 659 -21.85 -13.86 -24.14
CA LEU A 659 -21.37 -14.59 -25.32
C LEU A 659 -22.38 -15.60 -25.88
N LEU A 660 -23.08 -16.33 -25.01
CA LEU A 660 -24.15 -17.26 -25.40
C LEU A 660 -25.37 -16.59 -26.06
N ARG A 661 -25.52 -15.26 -25.92
CA ARG A 661 -26.55 -14.44 -26.60
C ARG A 661 -25.99 -13.72 -27.82
N SER A 662 -24.74 -13.28 -27.77
CA SER A 662 -24.07 -12.52 -28.85
C SER A 662 -23.60 -13.38 -30.03
N ILE A 663 -23.34 -14.68 -29.81
CA ILE A 663 -22.86 -15.60 -30.85
C ILE A 663 -24.01 -16.54 -31.24
N PRO A 664 -24.65 -16.37 -32.42
CA PRO A 664 -25.82 -17.15 -32.82
C PRO A 664 -25.56 -18.66 -32.79
N ASN A 665 -26.52 -19.41 -32.25
CA ASN A 665 -26.52 -20.88 -32.12
C ASN A 665 -25.39 -21.50 -31.27
N LEU A 666 -24.48 -20.71 -30.67
CA LEU A 666 -23.33 -21.23 -29.91
C LEU A 666 -23.73 -22.22 -28.81
N ALA A 667 -24.84 -21.97 -28.12
CA ALA A 667 -25.37 -22.86 -27.07
C ALA A 667 -25.72 -24.27 -27.57
N GLU A 668 -26.23 -24.39 -28.80
CA GLU A 668 -26.57 -25.66 -29.44
C GLU A 668 -25.32 -26.34 -30.01
N THR A 669 -24.43 -25.57 -30.65
CA THR A 669 -23.17 -26.09 -31.18
C THR A 669 -22.26 -26.64 -30.07
N LEU A 670 -22.16 -25.97 -28.91
CA LEU A 670 -21.39 -26.44 -27.76
C LEU A 670 -21.83 -27.83 -27.25
N ALA A 671 -23.10 -28.19 -27.44
CA ALA A 671 -23.66 -29.48 -27.04
C ALA A 671 -23.56 -30.57 -28.12
N THR A 672 -23.18 -30.22 -29.36
CA THR A 672 -23.27 -31.12 -30.53
C THR A 672 -21.96 -31.26 -31.32
N ASP A 673 -21.19 -30.19 -31.49
CA ASP A 673 -19.87 -30.19 -32.12
C ASP A 673 -18.93 -29.19 -31.42
N ARG A 674 -18.08 -29.70 -30.51
CA ARG A 674 -17.12 -28.86 -29.79
C ARG A 674 -16.00 -28.28 -30.68
N LEU A 675 -15.70 -28.86 -31.84
CA LEU A 675 -14.70 -28.31 -32.75
C LEU A 675 -15.29 -27.12 -33.51
N LEU A 676 -16.53 -27.23 -34.00
CA LEU A 676 -17.25 -26.13 -34.63
C LEU A 676 -17.53 -25.00 -33.63
N ALA A 677 -17.91 -25.30 -32.39
CA ALA A 677 -18.09 -24.29 -31.35
C ALA A 677 -16.77 -23.58 -30.99
N ALA A 678 -15.63 -24.27 -31.01
CA ALA A 678 -14.31 -23.63 -30.84
C ALA A 678 -14.00 -22.68 -32.02
N ARG A 679 -14.36 -23.03 -33.26
CA ARG A 679 -14.26 -22.12 -34.41
C ARG A 679 -15.20 -20.91 -34.30
N MET A 680 -16.42 -21.09 -33.78
CA MET A 680 -17.35 -19.98 -33.55
C MET A 680 -16.80 -19.00 -32.50
N LEU A 681 -16.17 -19.52 -31.44
CA LEU A 681 -15.48 -18.72 -30.43
C LEU A 681 -14.21 -18.06 -31.00
N LEU A 682 -13.43 -18.74 -31.85
CA LEU A 682 -12.29 -18.14 -32.55
C LEU A 682 -12.75 -16.94 -33.39
N ASN A 683 -13.75 -17.14 -34.25
CA ASN A 683 -14.24 -16.09 -35.11
C ASN A 683 -14.83 -14.91 -34.34
N TRP A 684 -15.49 -15.15 -33.19
CA TRP A 684 -15.88 -14.04 -32.31
C TRP A 684 -14.65 -13.34 -31.72
N ALA A 685 -13.73 -14.09 -31.10
CA ALA A 685 -12.55 -13.54 -30.44
C ALA A 685 -11.65 -12.75 -31.41
N SER A 686 -11.33 -13.27 -32.60
CA SER A 686 -10.52 -12.57 -33.61
C SER A 686 -11.14 -11.27 -34.13
N ASN A 687 -12.47 -11.12 -34.07
CA ASN A 687 -13.18 -9.90 -34.45
C ASN A 687 -13.51 -8.97 -33.24
N ASN A 688 -13.26 -9.41 -32.00
CA ASN A 688 -13.64 -8.67 -30.78
C ASN A 688 -12.48 -8.53 -29.76
N ALA A 689 -11.30 -9.09 -30.05
CA ALA A 689 -10.05 -8.79 -29.35
C ALA A 689 -9.59 -7.35 -29.62
N ASP A 690 -10.13 -6.73 -30.68
CA ASP A 690 -10.18 -5.29 -30.88
C ASP A 690 -11.14 -4.64 -29.85
N GLY A 691 -10.68 -4.57 -28.60
CA GLY A 691 -11.16 -3.58 -27.61
C GLY A 691 -10.79 -2.12 -28.00
N ALA A 692 -10.09 -1.98 -29.13
CA ALA A 692 -9.60 -0.80 -29.81
C ALA A 692 -9.95 -0.95 -31.31
N LEU A 693 -10.57 -0.01 -32.04
CA LEU A 693 -11.00 1.33 -31.66
C LEU A 693 -12.45 1.63 -32.08
N THR A 694 -13.40 1.58 -31.13
CA THR A 694 -14.48 2.56 -31.14
C THR A 694 -13.96 3.92 -30.68
N SER A 695 -14.66 5.02 -30.96
CA SER A 695 -14.20 6.39 -30.62
C SER A 695 -13.89 6.60 -29.13
N SER A 696 -14.41 5.75 -28.25
CA SER A 696 -14.04 5.63 -26.83
C SER A 696 -12.57 5.29 -26.55
N LEU A 697 -11.83 4.70 -27.52
CA LEU A 697 -10.39 4.47 -27.39
C LEU A 697 -9.57 5.54 -28.11
N GLN A 698 -10.09 6.19 -29.16
CA GLN A 698 -9.48 7.41 -29.69
C GLN A 698 -9.63 8.60 -28.70
N ALA A 699 -10.67 8.60 -27.87
CA ALA A 699 -10.76 9.49 -26.71
C ALA A 699 -9.72 9.13 -25.63
N ARG A 700 -9.54 7.84 -25.32
CA ARG A 700 -8.57 7.40 -24.30
C ARG A 700 -7.11 7.53 -24.74
N THR A 701 -6.74 7.34 -26.01
CA THR A 701 -5.36 7.66 -26.47
C THR A 701 -5.05 9.16 -26.42
N ASN A 702 -6.07 10.03 -26.41
CA ASN A 702 -5.89 11.46 -26.12
C ASN A 702 -5.93 11.81 -24.60
N GLN A 703 -6.02 10.81 -23.72
CA GLN A 703 -6.03 10.97 -22.25
C GLN A 703 -5.06 10.01 -21.50
N GLN A 704 -4.47 9.03 -22.19
CA GLN A 704 -3.63 7.96 -21.60
C GLN A 704 -2.30 7.77 -22.34
N THR A 705 -1.82 8.77 -23.10
CA THR A 705 -0.48 8.76 -23.73
C THR A 705 0.67 8.97 -22.75
N SER A 706 0.39 9.28 -21.49
CA SER A 706 1.36 9.18 -20.38
C SER A 706 1.68 7.74 -19.99
N ILE A 707 0.82 6.78 -20.35
CA ILE A 707 0.78 5.42 -19.76
C ILE A 707 1.58 4.39 -20.56
N TYR A 708 1.66 4.56 -21.88
CA TYR A 708 2.41 3.67 -22.75
C TYR A 708 3.09 4.48 -23.84
N SER A 709 4.42 4.35 -23.97
CA SER A 709 5.20 5.06 -24.98
C SER A 709 4.77 4.73 -26.41
N ARG A 710 4.08 3.59 -26.59
CA ARG A 710 3.58 3.05 -27.85
C ARG A 710 2.27 2.29 -27.59
N PRO A 711 1.20 2.47 -28.36
CA PRO A 711 -0.05 1.71 -28.19
C PRO A 711 0.06 0.20 -28.47
N SER A 712 1.21 -0.28 -28.96
CA SER A 712 1.56 -1.70 -28.99
C SER A 712 1.65 -2.31 -27.59
N ASP A 713 2.11 -1.53 -26.62
CA ASP A 713 2.53 -1.99 -25.31
C ASP A 713 1.28 -2.29 -24.47
N LEU A 714 0.26 -1.42 -24.60
CA LEU A 714 -1.12 -1.61 -24.13
C LEU A 714 -1.71 -2.96 -24.55
N PHE A 715 -1.39 -3.48 -25.74
CA PHE A 715 -1.90 -4.77 -26.25
C PHE A 715 -1.07 -5.98 -25.81
N LYS A 716 0.20 -5.77 -25.44
CA LYS A 716 1.11 -6.81 -24.94
C LYS A 716 0.80 -7.12 -23.48
N ASP A 717 0.74 -6.09 -22.65
CA ASP A 717 0.69 -6.25 -21.19
C ASP A 717 -0.73 -6.59 -20.69
N PHE A 718 -1.79 -6.32 -21.46
CA PHE A 718 -3.18 -6.70 -21.10
C PHE A 718 -3.45 -8.20 -21.10
N PHE A 719 -2.53 -9.02 -21.64
CA PHE A 719 -2.79 -10.43 -21.90
C PHE A 719 -1.67 -11.36 -21.41
N ASP A 720 -0.39 -11.15 -21.77
CA ASP A 720 0.80 -11.76 -21.14
C ASP A 720 2.08 -11.17 -21.78
N PRO A 721 2.95 -10.47 -21.02
CA PRO A 721 4.21 -9.95 -21.53
C PRO A 721 5.31 -11.00 -21.79
N ASP A 722 5.21 -12.21 -21.21
CA ASP A 722 6.21 -13.29 -21.32
C ASP A 722 5.92 -14.27 -22.48
N LEU A 723 4.75 -14.19 -23.12
CA LEU A 723 4.45 -14.91 -24.36
C LEU A 723 4.99 -14.15 -25.59
N GLY A 724 5.70 -14.86 -26.46
CA GLY A 724 6.43 -14.30 -27.59
C GLY A 724 5.54 -13.69 -28.69
N GLY A 725 6.19 -13.13 -29.72
CA GLY A 725 5.50 -12.62 -30.91
C GLY A 725 4.64 -11.36 -30.71
N VAL A 726 4.72 -10.71 -29.54
CA VAL A 726 4.04 -9.45 -29.20
C VAL A 726 2.51 -9.56 -29.32
N TYR A 727 1.94 -9.24 -30.49
CA TYR A 727 0.50 -9.21 -30.72
C TYR A 727 -0.14 -10.61 -30.75
N CYS A 728 0.54 -11.61 -31.32
CA CYS A 728 -0.03 -12.97 -31.41
C CYS A 728 -0.01 -13.72 -30.07
N GLY A 729 0.90 -13.35 -29.16
CA GLY A 729 0.81 -13.68 -27.74
C GLY A 729 -0.54 -13.24 -27.20
N GLY A 730 -0.77 -11.93 -27.17
CA GLY A 730 -1.98 -11.32 -26.60
C GLY A 730 -3.30 -11.91 -27.12
N TYR A 731 -3.45 -12.02 -28.43
CA TYR A 731 -4.64 -12.62 -29.04
C TYR A 731 -4.85 -14.09 -28.66
N SER A 732 -3.77 -14.84 -28.44
CA SER A 732 -3.83 -16.24 -28.02
C SER A 732 -4.35 -16.38 -26.59
N ILE A 733 -3.98 -15.51 -25.65
CA ILE A 733 -4.44 -15.63 -24.25
C ILE A 733 -5.90 -15.19 -24.11
N PHE A 734 -6.31 -14.09 -24.75
CA PHE A 734 -7.71 -13.67 -24.78
C PHE A 734 -8.63 -14.80 -25.26
N PHE A 735 -8.25 -15.45 -26.37
CA PHE A 735 -9.01 -16.57 -26.91
C PHE A 735 -8.94 -17.82 -26.01
N ASN A 736 -7.79 -18.13 -25.40
CA ASN A 736 -7.65 -19.24 -24.46
C ASN A 736 -8.57 -19.07 -23.23
N ASN A 737 -8.64 -17.86 -22.66
CA ASN A 737 -9.49 -17.57 -21.50
C ASN A 737 -10.98 -17.68 -21.86
N ILE A 738 -11.38 -17.23 -23.06
CA ILE A 738 -12.74 -17.44 -23.59
C ILE A 738 -13.05 -18.94 -23.73
N LEU A 739 -12.11 -19.75 -24.21
CA LEU A 739 -12.26 -21.20 -24.30
C LEU A 739 -12.39 -21.85 -22.91
N HIS A 740 -11.63 -21.38 -21.90
CA HIS A 740 -11.75 -21.86 -20.53
C HIS A 740 -13.12 -21.57 -19.90
N LEU A 741 -13.75 -20.42 -20.19
CA LEU A 741 -15.14 -20.14 -19.78
C LEU A 741 -16.12 -21.20 -20.28
N PHE A 742 -15.89 -21.79 -21.45
CA PHE A 742 -16.69 -22.88 -22.01
C PHE A 742 -16.14 -24.28 -21.67
N GLY A 743 -15.16 -24.39 -20.77
CA GLY A 743 -14.61 -25.66 -20.30
C GLY A 743 -13.93 -26.44 -21.41
N TYR A 744 -13.08 -25.78 -22.20
CA TYR A 744 -12.11 -26.43 -23.08
C TYR A 744 -10.77 -26.60 -22.34
N ASP A 745 -10.08 -27.70 -22.60
CA ASP A 745 -8.76 -28.04 -22.05
C ASP A 745 -7.60 -27.27 -22.73
N SER A 746 -7.87 -26.10 -23.32
CA SER A 746 -6.97 -25.38 -24.23
C SER A 746 -5.75 -24.76 -23.54
N PHE A 747 -4.70 -24.53 -24.31
CA PHE A 747 -3.45 -23.90 -23.87
C PHE A 747 -2.75 -23.16 -25.02
N THR A 748 -1.90 -22.18 -24.68
CA THR A 748 -1.09 -21.44 -25.64
C THR A 748 0.15 -22.23 -26.08
N PHE A 749 0.69 -21.90 -27.25
CA PHE A 749 1.84 -22.60 -27.84
C PHE A 749 2.75 -21.60 -28.57
N ASN A 750 3.98 -21.44 -28.08
CA ASN A 750 4.95 -20.42 -28.50
C ASN A 750 6.18 -21.07 -29.16
N PHE A 751 6.50 -20.68 -30.40
CA PHE A 751 7.57 -21.30 -31.21
C PHE A 751 8.21 -20.31 -32.19
N GLY A 752 9.38 -20.64 -32.76
CA GLY A 752 10.05 -19.79 -33.77
C GLY A 752 11.57 -19.68 -33.64
N ASP A 753 12.16 -18.53 -33.97
CA ASP A 753 13.61 -18.35 -34.01
C ASP A 753 14.05 -16.99 -33.42
N ILE A 754 14.64 -17.03 -32.22
CA ILE A 754 15.08 -15.84 -31.45
C ILE A 754 16.20 -15.02 -32.13
N ARG A 755 16.75 -15.45 -33.27
CA ARG A 755 17.92 -14.79 -33.86
C ARG A 755 17.62 -13.45 -34.53
N ASP A 756 16.38 -13.23 -34.98
CA ASP A 756 15.81 -11.93 -35.34
C ASP A 756 14.34 -11.86 -34.82
N ASP A 757 14.10 -12.26 -33.57
CA ASP A 757 12.77 -12.28 -32.90
C ASP A 757 11.61 -12.92 -33.68
N LEU A 758 11.93 -13.90 -34.52
CA LEU A 758 11.01 -14.51 -35.50
C LEU A 758 10.12 -15.58 -34.82
N THR A 759 9.30 -15.11 -33.90
CA THR A 759 8.53 -15.89 -32.93
C THR A 759 7.02 -15.74 -33.17
N HIS A 760 6.23 -16.77 -32.85
CA HIS A 760 4.78 -16.76 -33.00
C HIS A 760 4.09 -17.58 -31.92
N VAL A 761 2.91 -17.13 -31.49
CA VAL A 761 2.06 -17.79 -30.48
C VAL A 761 0.69 -18.08 -31.07
N THR A 762 0.16 -19.25 -30.74
CA THR A 762 -1.14 -19.74 -31.19
C THR A 762 -1.84 -20.53 -30.09
N VAL A 763 -3.10 -20.95 -30.28
CA VAL A 763 -3.85 -21.75 -29.28
C VAL A 763 -4.04 -23.18 -29.76
N VAL A 764 -3.73 -24.14 -28.88
CA VAL A 764 -3.99 -25.57 -29.08
C VAL A 764 -5.24 -25.96 -28.29
N VAL A 765 -6.19 -26.60 -28.98
CA VAL A 765 -7.45 -27.09 -28.41
C VAL A 765 -7.48 -28.62 -28.50
N PRO A 766 -7.37 -29.34 -27.38
CA PRO A 766 -7.57 -30.78 -27.32
C PRO A 766 -9.07 -31.13 -27.42
N ILE A 767 -9.44 -32.01 -28.35
CA ILE A 767 -10.79 -32.59 -28.44
C ILE A 767 -10.69 -34.11 -28.29
N ALA A 768 -11.41 -34.68 -27.33
CA ALA A 768 -11.40 -36.12 -27.06
C ALA A 768 -11.90 -36.93 -28.27
N ASN A 769 -11.14 -37.95 -28.68
CA ASN A 769 -11.40 -38.71 -29.91
C ASN A 769 -12.21 -40.01 -29.70
N GLY A 770 -12.72 -40.23 -28.48
CA GLY A 770 -13.47 -41.43 -28.11
C GLY A 770 -12.62 -42.64 -27.67
N THR A 771 -11.28 -42.53 -27.65
CA THR A 771 -10.36 -43.63 -27.28
C THR A 771 -9.47 -43.34 -26.06
N ASN A 772 -9.91 -42.46 -25.16
CA ASN A 772 -9.13 -41.91 -24.04
C ASN A 772 -7.84 -41.17 -24.47
N ASP A 773 -7.85 -40.57 -25.66
CA ASP A 773 -6.81 -39.65 -26.15
C ASP A 773 -7.47 -38.47 -26.87
N TRP A 774 -6.68 -37.46 -27.23
CA TRP A 774 -7.14 -36.23 -27.84
C TRP A 774 -6.58 -36.02 -29.25
N ASN A 775 -7.44 -35.48 -30.11
CA ASN A 775 -7.04 -34.83 -31.35
C ASN A 775 -6.68 -33.37 -30.99
N TYR A 776 -5.46 -32.93 -31.28
CA TYR A 776 -5.01 -31.56 -30.99
C TYR A 776 -5.16 -30.71 -32.24
N TYR A 777 -5.88 -29.59 -32.13
CA TYR A 777 -6.13 -28.67 -33.23
C TYR A 777 -5.53 -27.31 -32.91
N ILE A 778 -4.83 -26.70 -33.88
CA ILE A 778 -4.38 -25.30 -33.77
C ILE A 778 -5.48 -24.38 -34.29
N PHE A 779 -5.71 -23.30 -33.54
CA PHE A 779 -6.59 -22.18 -33.85
C PHE A 779 -5.77 -20.89 -33.64
N ASP A 780 -5.63 -20.07 -34.68
CA ASP A 780 -4.77 -18.89 -34.65
C ASP A 780 -5.58 -17.57 -34.62
N PRO A 781 -5.75 -16.95 -33.45
CA PRO A 781 -6.61 -15.78 -33.30
C PRO A 781 -6.01 -14.50 -33.91
N SER A 782 -4.70 -14.47 -34.15
CA SER A 782 -3.98 -13.38 -34.81
C SER A 782 -4.46 -13.15 -36.24
N PHE A 783 -4.80 -14.24 -36.95
CA PHE A 783 -5.16 -14.24 -38.37
C PHE A 783 -6.61 -14.74 -38.64
N ASN A 784 -7.35 -15.14 -37.58
CA ASN A 784 -8.61 -15.87 -37.67
C ASN A 784 -8.50 -17.16 -38.52
N SER A 785 -7.39 -17.88 -38.33
CA SER A 785 -6.98 -18.98 -39.21
C SER A 785 -7.08 -20.35 -38.55
N ILE A 786 -7.43 -21.33 -39.36
CA ILE A 786 -7.26 -22.76 -39.05
C ILE A 786 -6.60 -23.46 -40.24
N PHE A 787 -5.93 -24.59 -39.99
CA PHE A 787 -5.21 -25.35 -41.01
C PHE A 787 -6.05 -26.49 -41.58
N THR A 788 -6.10 -26.64 -42.90
CA THR A 788 -6.76 -27.74 -43.61
C THR A 788 -5.82 -28.39 -44.63
N SER A 789 -6.28 -29.47 -45.27
CA SER A 789 -5.60 -30.03 -46.46
C SER A 789 -6.11 -29.35 -47.73
N THR A 790 -5.24 -29.08 -48.71
CA THR A 790 -5.63 -28.48 -50.00
C THR A 790 -6.85 -29.17 -50.61
N GLY A 791 -7.90 -28.41 -50.93
CA GLY A 791 -9.16 -28.93 -51.46
C GLY A 791 -10.13 -29.51 -50.42
N SER A 792 -9.86 -29.33 -49.12
CA SER A 792 -10.73 -29.76 -48.02
C SER A 792 -11.03 -28.60 -47.05
N THR A 793 -12.24 -28.61 -46.48
CA THR A 793 -12.65 -27.71 -45.39
C THR A 793 -12.44 -28.32 -44.00
N ARG A 794 -12.00 -29.58 -43.90
CA ARG A 794 -11.73 -30.23 -42.61
C ARG A 794 -10.42 -29.72 -42.01
N GLN A 795 -10.50 -29.22 -40.78
CA GLN A 795 -9.33 -28.87 -39.97
C GLN A 795 -8.42 -30.09 -39.74
N LEU A 796 -7.12 -29.91 -39.95
CA LEU A 796 -6.09 -30.89 -39.64
C LEU A 796 -5.75 -30.84 -38.15
N THR A 797 -5.43 -32.00 -37.59
CA THR A 797 -4.76 -32.08 -36.28
C THR A 797 -3.27 -31.76 -36.40
N VAL A 798 -2.64 -31.38 -35.29
CA VAL A 798 -1.17 -31.20 -35.25
C VAL A 798 -0.45 -32.48 -35.64
N GLN A 799 -0.95 -33.66 -35.22
CA GLN A 799 -0.39 -34.94 -35.64
C GLN A 799 -0.41 -35.12 -37.17
N GLU A 800 -1.51 -34.75 -37.85
CA GLU A 800 -1.61 -34.83 -39.32
C GLU A 800 -0.73 -33.79 -40.04
N MET A 801 -0.58 -32.59 -39.47
CA MET A 801 0.31 -31.55 -40.01
C MET A 801 1.78 -31.96 -39.92
N LEU A 802 2.22 -32.50 -38.78
CA LEU A 802 3.58 -33.03 -38.61
C LEU A 802 3.85 -34.20 -39.56
N GLN A 803 2.91 -35.15 -39.71
CA GLN A 803 3.01 -36.25 -40.66
C GLN A 803 3.16 -35.76 -42.11
N LYS A 804 2.37 -34.77 -42.53
CA LYS A 804 2.52 -34.14 -43.85
C LYS A 804 3.86 -33.42 -44.00
N TYR A 805 4.30 -32.68 -43.00
CA TYR A 805 5.57 -31.97 -43.02
C TYR A 805 6.76 -32.92 -43.20
N TYR A 806 6.93 -33.93 -42.33
CA TYR A 806 8.04 -34.89 -42.42
C TYR A 806 7.95 -35.82 -43.64
N ALA A 807 6.77 -35.98 -44.25
CA ALA A 807 6.61 -36.68 -45.53
C ALA A 807 6.97 -35.82 -46.77
N GLY A 808 7.43 -34.57 -46.59
CA GLY A 808 7.71 -33.64 -47.69
C GLY A 808 6.45 -33.09 -48.37
N GLN A 809 5.30 -33.13 -47.69
CA GLN A 809 3.98 -32.72 -48.18
C GLN A 809 3.48 -31.43 -47.50
N SER A 810 4.38 -30.58 -46.98
CA SER A 810 4.01 -29.32 -46.32
C SER A 810 3.17 -28.39 -47.19
N SER A 811 3.39 -28.41 -48.51
CA SER A 811 2.60 -27.68 -49.51
C SER A 811 1.14 -28.14 -49.65
N GLN A 812 0.76 -29.25 -49.00
CA GLN A 812 -0.64 -29.66 -48.87
C GLN A 812 -1.34 -29.08 -47.63
N ILE A 813 -0.60 -28.42 -46.73
CA ILE A 813 -1.13 -27.75 -45.53
C ILE A 813 -1.44 -26.30 -45.91
N VAL A 814 -2.72 -25.94 -45.87
CA VAL A 814 -3.21 -24.60 -46.24
C VAL A 814 -3.96 -23.98 -45.07
N GLU A 815 -3.83 -22.67 -44.91
CA GLU A 815 -4.73 -21.90 -44.05
C GLU A 815 -6.10 -21.75 -44.71
N THR A 816 -7.18 -21.76 -43.92
CA THR A 816 -8.51 -21.28 -44.34
C THR A 816 -8.91 -20.12 -43.46
N ASN A 817 -9.25 -18.99 -44.08
CA ASN A 817 -9.42 -17.71 -43.40
C ASN A 817 -10.83 -17.18 -43.63
N ASP A 818 -11.57 -16.98 -42.55
CA ASP A 818 -12.74 -16.13 -42.54
C ASP A 818 -12.23 -14.70 -42.30
N SER A 819 -12.04 -13.93 -43.37
CA SER A 819 -11.22 -12.70 -43.34
C SER A 819 -11.69 -11.66 -42.31
N ILE A 820 -10.79 -11.28 -41.40
CA ILE A 820 -10.91 -10.10 -40.52
C ILE A 820 -10.74 -8.80 -41.32
N ALA A 821 -11.70 -8.52 -42.18
CA ALA A 821 -11.77 -7.27 -42.94
C ALA A 821 -12.00 -6.08 -42.00
N ASP A 822 -11.51 -4.90 -42.41
CA ASP A 822 -11.69 -3.61 -41.74
C ASP A 822 -11.18 -3.52 -40.28
N ARG A 823 -10.40 -4.52 -39.83
CA ARG A 823 -9.70 -4.52 -38.53
C ARG A 823 -8.67 -3.38 -38.46
N GLU A 824 -8.67 -2.63 -37.35
CA GLU A 824 -7.75 -1.49 -37.13
C GLU A 824 -6.50 -1.93 -36.36
N TRP A 825 -5.34 -1.76 -36.99
CA TRP A 825 -4.04 -2.14 -36.42
C TRP A 825 -3.26 -0.90 -36.01
N LEU A 826 -2.54 -0.99 -34.89
CA LEU A 826 -1.66 0.05 -34.39
C LEU A 826 -0.20 -0.21 -34.80
N ALA A 827 0.46 0.84 -35.27
CA ALA A 827 1.89 0.90 -35.55
C ALA A 827 2.50 2.20 -35.00
N ILE A 828 3.83 2.25 -35.00
CA ILE A 828 4.62 3.37 -34.46
C ILE A 828 5.44 3.99 -35.57
N GLY A 829 5.51 5.32 -35.58
CA GLY A 829 6.28 6.14 -36.52
C GLY A 829 7.72 5.62 -36.65
N SER A 830 8.03 5.09 -37.84
CA SER A 830 9.17 4.22 -38.06
C SER A 830 10.50 4.96 -38.14
N THR A 831 11.60 4.26 -37.84
CA THR A 831 12.90 4.51 -38.49
C THR A 831 13.27 3.45 -39.53
N ASP A 832 12.78 2.20 -39.43
CA ASP A 832 12.86 1.24 -40.54
C ASP A 832 11.75 0.16 -40.46
N LEU A 833 11.09 -0.06 -41.59
CA LEU A 833 10.55 -1.37 -41.98
C LEU A 833 10.60 -1.71 -43.50
N THR A 834 11.06 -0.91 -44.48
CA THR A 834 11.47 0.51 -44.52
C THR A 834 10.28 1.46 -44.66
N GLN A 835 9.21 1.03 -45.31
CA GLN A 835 7.89 1.68 -45.28
C GLN A 835 6.82 0.59 -45.30
N PHE A 836 5.89 0.64 -44.34
CA PHE A 836 4.90 -0.40 -44.05
C PHE A 836 3.91 -0.56 -45.22
N ILE A 837 4.19 -1.48 -46.15
CA ILE A 837 3.60 -1.42 -47.49
C ILE A 837 2.08 -1.57 -47.42
N HIS A 838 1.38 -0.65 -48.10
CA HIS A 838 -0.07 -0.47 -48.16
C HIS A 838 -0.75 0.08 -46.88
N GLN A 839 -0.37 1.30 -46.47
CA GLN A 839 -1.33 2.19 -45.80
C GLN A 839 -2.49 2.56 -46.73
N THR A 840 -3.72 2.45 -46.25
CA THR A 840 -4.84 3.35 -46.58
C THR A 840 -5.79 3.41 -45.38
N GLY A 841 -6.01 4.60 -44.81
CA GLY A 841 -6.98 4.81 -43.70
C GLY A 841 -6.51 5.71 -42.55
N VAL A 842 -5.22 6.06 -42.48
CA VAL A 842 -4.61 6.67 -41.29
C VAL A 842 -5.30 7.96 -40.82
N GLN A 843 -5.78 7.94 -39.58
CA GLN A 843 -6.10 9.13 -38.77
C GLN A 843 -5.49 8.98 -37.37
N SER A 844 -4.43 9.73 -37.10
CA SER A 844 -3.86 9.90 -35.76
C SER A 844 -3.68 11.38 -35.45
N VAL A 845 -3.66 11.70 -34.15
CA VAL A 845 -3.43 13.05 -33.62
C VAL A 845 -1.97 13.22 -33.18
N ASP A 846 -1.28 12.10 -32.89
CA ASP A 846 0.13 12.03 -32.56
C ASP A 846 0.95 11.53 -33.79
N PRO A 847 1.98 12.27 -34.26
CA PRO A 847 2.82 11.86 -35.39
C PRO A 847 3.65 10.58 -35.19
N SER A 848 3.77 10.08 -33.95
CA SER A 848 4.51 8.86 -33.61
C SER A 848 3.64 7.60 -33.62
N ILE A 849 2.33 7.72 -33.87
CA ILE A 849 1.37 6.60 -33.85
C ILE A 849 0.62 6.56 -35.17
N GLU A 850 0.53 5.39 -35.81
CA GLU A 850 -0.27 5.16 -37.01
C GLU A 850 -1.34 4.10 -36.73
N ILE A 851 -2.61 4.44 -36.97
CA ILE A 851 -3.72 3.47 -37.03
C ILE A 851 -4.00 3.16 -38.50
N TYR A 852 -4.13 1.89 -38.88
CA TYR A 852 -4.43 1.52 -40.27
C TYR A 852 -5.33 0.27 -40.36
N THR A 853 -6.25 0.30 -41.34
CA THR A 853 -7.09 -0.85 -41.71
C THR A 853 -6.43 -1.68 -42.81
N ARG A 854 -6.33 -3.00 -42.65
CA ARG A 854 -5.93 -3.93 -43.72
C ARG A 854 -7.13 -4.76 -44.18
N PRO A 855 -7.58 -4.68 -45.46
CA PRO A 855 -8.72 -5.45 -45.95
C PRO A 855 -8.55 -6.98 -45.89
N THR A 856 -7.31 -7.47 -45.90
CA THR A 856 -6.94 -8.88 -45.80
C THR A 856 -5.58 -9.03 -45.11
N TYR A 857 -5.47 -9.87 -44.09
CA TYR A 857 -4.21 -10.24 -43.45
C TYR A 857 -4.20 -11.73 -43.10
N THR A 858 -3.09 -12.44 -43.36
CA THR A 858 -3.01 -13.92 -43.25
C THR A 858 -1.59 -14.41 -42.94
N ILE A 859 -1.43 -15.68 -42.55
CA ILE A 859 -0.12 -16.30 -42.30
C ILE A 859 0.74 -16.29 -43.58
N SER A 860 0.14 -16.57 -44.74
CA SER A 860 0.84 -16.49 -46.04
C SER A 860 1.19 -15.07 -46.47
N ILE A 861 0.51 -14.04 -45.95
CA ILE A 861 0.92 -12.64 -46.17
C ILE A 861 2.11 -12.34 -45.25
N TRP A 862 1.96 -12.54 -43.94
CA TRP A 862 3.02 -12.29 -42.94
C TRP A 862 4.35 -12.99 -43.28
N THR A 863 4.32 -14.30 -43.55
CA THR A 863 5.53 -15.07 -43.92
C THR A 863 6.14 -14.70 -45.29
N ASN A 864 5.44 -13.94 -46.13
CA ASN A 864 6.03 -13.37 -47.35
C ASN A 864 6.54 -11.93 -47.14
N GLU A 865 5.99 -11.18 -46.18
CA GLU A 865 6.54 -9.87 -45.77
C GLU A 865 7.92 -10.04 -45.10
N ILE A 866 8.09 -11.01 -44.20
CA ILE A 866 9.39 -11.30 -43.53
C ILE A 866 10.28 -12.30 -44.29
N ARG A 867 10.05 -12.46 -45.61
CA ARG A 867 10.67 -13.50 -46.44
C ARG A 867 12.20 -13.53 -46.39
N ASP A 868 12.85 -12.39 -46.46
CA ASP A 868 14.32 -12.35 -46.53
C ASP A 868 14.97 -12.73 -45.19
N THR A 869 14.31 -12.41 -44.07
CA THR A 869 14.66 -12.85 -42.71
C THR A 869 14.51 -14.37 -42.54
N LEU A 870 13.43 -14.95 -43.10
CA LEU A 870 13.25 -16.40 -43.14
C LEU A 870 14.37 -17.08 -43.96
N MET A 871 14.64 -16.60 -45.18
CA MET A 871 15.67 -17.18 -46.05
C MET A 871 17.09 -17.02 -45.47
N LYS A 872 17.38 -15.91 -44.75
CA LYS A 872 18.64 -15.67 -44.00
C LYS A 872 18.97 -16.81 -43.01
N TYR A 873 17.95 -17.39 -42.37
CA TYR A 873 18.10 -18.51 -41.44
C TYR A 873 17.73 -19.88 -42.03
N GLY A 874 17.61 -19.97 -43.37
CA GLY A 874 17.35 -21.22 -44.07
C GLY A 874 15.94 -21.75 -43.84
N TYR A 875 14.94 -20.86 -43.74
CA TYR A 875 13.52 -21.21 -43.76
C TYR A 875 12.92 -21.02 -45.17
N SER A 876 11.84 -21.76 -45.44
CA SER A 876 10.93 -21.57 -46.56
C SER A 876 10.05 -20.32 -46.38
N THR A 877 9.05 -20.10 -47.26
CA THR A 877 7.99 -19.08 -47.07
C THR A 877 6.59 -19.70 -47.10
N GLY A 878 5.56 -18.89 -46.81
CA GLY A 878 4.17 -19.37 -46.73
C GLY A 878 3.91 -20.30 -45.53
N THR A 879 2.84 -21.08 -45.59
CA THR A 879 2.46 -22.05 -44.54
C THR A 879 3.55 -23.09 -44.22
N THR A 880 4.48 -23.35 -45.15
CA THR A 880 5.64 -24.23 -44.86
C THR A 880 6.62 -23.58 -43.87
N ALA A 881 6.81 -22.25 -43.90
CA ALA A 881 7.66 -21.56 -42.92
C ALA A 881 7.13 -21.69 -41.49
N TYR A 882 5.80 -21.53 -41.31
CA TYR A 882 5.13 -21.71 -40.02
C TYR A 882 5.36 -23.11 -39.45
N MET A 883 5.30 -24.16 -40.28
CA MET A 883 5.61 -25.54 -39.87
C MET A 883 7.11 -25.75 -39.56
N GLU A 884 8.02 -25.11 -40.30
CA GLU A 884 9.46 -25.20 -40.02
C GLU A 884 9.85 -24.50 -38.71
N LEU A 885 9.25 -23.35 -38.42
CA LEU A 885 9.42 -22.64 -37.15
C LEU A 885 8.93 -23.50 -35.98
N MET A 886 7.71 -24.03 -36.08
CA MET A 886 7.09 -24.92 -35.10
C MET A 886 7.90 -26.20 -34.82
N THR A 887 8.57 -26.74 -35.84
CA THR A 887 9.30 -28.03 -35.71
C THR A 887 10.77 -27.90 -35.34
N ARG A 888 11.40 -26.72 -35.50
CA ARG A 888 12.80 -26.51 -35.11
C ARG A 888 12.96 -26.10 -33.65
N ASN A 889 12.08 -25.25 -33.12
CA ASN A 889 12.23 -24.62 -31.81
C ASN A 889 10.85 -24.27 -31.22
N VAL A 890 10.44 -24.96 -30.15
CA VAL A 890 9.36 -24.50 -29.26
C VAL A 890 10.00 -23.78 -28.08
N PHE A 891 9.39 -22.66 -27.66
CA PHE A 891 9.83 -21.89 -26.50
C PHE A 891 8.99 -22.19 -25.26
N ASN A 892 7.67 -22.33 -25.42
CA ASN A 892 6.76 -22.67 -24.33
C ASN A 892 5.51 -23.40 -24.82
N VAL A 893 4.95 -24.26 -23.96
CA VAL A 893 3.60 -24.81 -24.05
C VAL A 893 2.89 -24.39 -22.77
N GLY A 894 1.94 -23.46 -22.88
CA GLY A 894 1.28 -22.84 -21.74
C GLY A 894 0.45 -23.81 -20.90
N ASP A 895 0.00 -23.33 -19.74
CA ASP A 895 -0.82 -24.12 -18.84
C ASP A 895 -2.22 -24.40 -19.39
N SER A 896 -2.79 -25.52 -18.91
CA SER A 896 -4.07 -26.08 -19.33
C SER A 896 -4.88 -26.47 -18.09
N PRO A 897 -6.21 -26.28 -18.08
CA PRO A 897 -7.10 -26.84 -17.06
C PRO A 897 -6.99 -28.38 -16.93
N ASN A 898 -6.43 -29.06 -17.93
CA ASN A 898 -6.20 -30.49 -17.95
C ASN A 898 -4.74 -30.80 -18.33
N ALA A 899 -3.84 -30.74 -17.34
CA ALA A 899 -2.41 -31.01 -17.51
C ALA A 899 -2.11 -32.35 -18.23
N ALA A 900 -2.96 -33.38 -18.08
CA ALA A 900 -2.78 -34.65 -18.78
C ALA A 900 -2.91 -34.53 -20.31
N ALA A 901 -3.77 -33.62 -20.81
CA ALA A 901 -3.88 -33.33 -22.24
C ALA A 901 -2.66 -32.54 -22.75
N ARG A 902 -2.20 -31.53 -21.98
CA ARG A 902 -0.98 -30.77 -22.31
C ARG A 902 0.27 -31.65 -22.33
N ASP A 903 0.48 -32.46 -21.29
CA ASP A 903 1.66 -33.32 -21.18
C ASP A 903 1.66 -34.42 -22.26
N ARG A 904 0.47 -34.88 -22.68
CA ARG A 904 0.30 -35.78 -23.82
C ARG A 904 0.62 -35.11 -25.16
N PHE A 905 0.30 -33.82 -25.33
CA PHE A 905 0.73 -33.03 -26.48
C PHE A 905 2.27 -32.84 -26.51
N ILE A 906 2.87 -32.49 -25.37
CA ILE A 906 4.34 -32.36 -25.23
C ILE A 906 5.02 -33.70 -25.55
N TYR A 907 4.47 -34.83 -25.09
CA TYR A 907 4.94 -36.17 -25.46
C TYR A 907 4.87 -36.42 -26.98
N TYR A 908 3.80 -35.99 -27.65
CA TYR A 908 3.69 -36.11 -29.10
C TYR A 908 4.73 -35.26 -29.84
N LEU A 909 4.98 -34.01 -29.44
CA LEU A 909 6.03 -33.18 -30.04
C LEU A 909 7.42 -33.84 -29.91
N LYS A 910 7.76 -34.32 -28.70
CA LYS A 910 9.03 -35.00 -28.42
C LYS A 910 9.17 -36.32 -29.20
N ALA A 911 8.07 -37.03 -29.47
CA ALA A 911 8.06 -38.23 -30.30
C ALA A 911 8.36 -37.97 -31.79
N TYR A 912 8.14 -36.74 -32.29
CA TYR A 912 8.58 -36.30 -33.63
C TYR A 912 9.99 -35.66 -33.61
N GLY A 913 10.68 -35.63 -32.47
CA GLY A 913 12.02 -35.05 -32.32
C GLY A 913 12.05 -33.53 -32.19
N ILE A 914 10.89 -32.90 -31.95
CA ILE A 914 10.79 -31.45 -31.73
C ILE A 914 11.26 -31.13 -30.30
N PRO A 915 12.17 -30.15 -30.10
CA PRO A 915 12.59 -29.72 -28.76
C PRO A 915 11.45 -28.94 -28.08
N VAL A 916 11.15 -29.34 -26.83
CA VAL A 916 10.18 -28.76 -25.88
C VAL A 916 10.68 -29.07 -24.46
#